data_AF-A0A5C3NCB6-F1
#
_entry.id   AF-A0A5C3NCB6-F1
#
_cell.length_a   1.000
_cell.length_b   1.000
_cell.length_c   1.000
_cell.angle_alpha   90.00
_cell.angle_beta   90.00
_cell.angle_gamma   90.00
#
_symmetry.space_group_name_H-M   'P 1'
#
loop_
_entity.id
_entity.type
_entity.pdbx_description
1 polymer ?
#
loop_
_entity_poly.entity_id
_entity_poly.type
_entity_poly.pdbx_seq_one_letter_code
_entity_poly.pdbx_strand_id
1 'polypeptide(L)'
;MGAFKYSNALLSSAFRAISYIFLRVVPHHLAVPVIPTLYILYLLTYAPAANQAQLEGAAEVEIVEESQEKSNGEPTAKTSEKIVAKSSPSPLTTLLLSLPTSAARLRASNLAINTLLLLAFADFIATPYFDTAKDVTFTRVGAVHPDAARITVRYPHPYQTEHNETVTEGAVQVQWRLVKASDIETKWQDGPLVHLSAEHDWTNTVSLGDLSPSTTYEYRLNCESPCLPYPAKPIKFHTFPDPRLASGSHFRFVFTSCTTPNFPYLPFHGRTIKGYDLLAEYLWPSKPLVDVKVNLTEAVETAKEVVSEVVESAKEIVSEVSETISAAIANETLSSSSSSSVYWSPSPSPSPSAAPAPVTAETETAPVEFMLFLGDFIYADVPVYFGDSEEAYRQLYRRTYNSPSFRKVYEKLPIFHAYDDHEILNNYAGQGNDSLSPFANAASAYDIYLGAANYDSHSASPASTFGEKKNYYDFRYGDAAFFVMDTRRYRSDITTESVETRTMLGEEQVGALYDWLSRVNSTATFKFIVTSVPFTSLWTYEGQIDTWAAFATEKAELLSVLHTVPNVIFLSGDRHEFAVIEFTPEQPFGHTVLEVSTSPLNMFYVPLVRTLKARSEETVQKLKTELVTNEDGLSETVTTFEEVPRERVVKYEPVGNHKWSSLEVDTRDADKPIVRLELVVDGKSSYRMEIPGTPVKLRSTTALGALMPQNFRGVLDRIGLKPSKWF
;
A
#
# COMPACT_ATOMS: atom_id res chain seq x y z
N MET A 1 20.34 45.36 13.14
CA MET A 1 21.20 44.16 13.27
C MET A 1 20.56 42.97 13.99
N GLY A 2 19.32 43.05 14.51
CA GLY A 2 18.65 41.90 15.15
C GLY A 2 18.21 40.77 14.20
N ALA A 3 17.94 41.06 12.92
CA ALA A 3 17.46 40.07 11.95
C ALA A 3 18.52 39.02 11.54
N PHE A 4 19.81 39.38 11.57
CA PHE A 4 20.90 38.45 11.28
C PHE A 4 21.19 37.48 12.45
N LYS A 5 20.80 37.84 13.67
CA LYS A 5 21.08 37.04 14.87
C LYS A 5 20.42 35.65 14.80
N TYR A 6 19.19 35.59 14.31
CA TYR A 6 18.40 34.36 14.28
C TYR A 6 18.31 33.74 12.87
N SER A 7 19.00 34.29 11.88
CA SER A 7 18.94 33.78 10.50
C SER A 7 19.49 32.35 10.39
N ASN A 8 20.62 32.07 11.06
CA ASN A 8 21.19 30.72 11.08
C ASN A 8 20.25 29.72 11.78
N ALA A 9 19.64 30.12 12.90
CA ALA A 9 18.68 29.30 13.64
C ALA A 9 17.42 29.00 12.81
N LEU A 10 16.90 30.01 12.10
CA LEU A 10 15.75 29.89 11.20
C LEU A 10 16.03 28.94 10.03
N LEU A 11 17.17 29.13 9.36
CA LEU A 11 17.61 28.26 8.25
C LEU A 11 17.81 26.81 8.71
N SER A 12 18.45 26.61 9.87
CA SER A 12 18.63 25.29 10.47
C SER A 12 17.29 24.64 10.80
N SER A 13 16.36 25.37 11.41
CA SER A 13 15.04 24.86 11.77
C SER A 13 14.21 24.49 10.53
N ALA A 14 14.24 25.34 9.49
CA ALA A 14 13.59 25.05 8.21
C ALA A 14 14.20 23.82 7.52
N PHE A 15 15.53 23.74 7.47
CA PHE A 15 16.26 22.57 6.93
C PHE A 15 15.87 21.28 7.66
N ARG A 16 15.86 21.28 9.00
CA ARG A 16 15.50 20.11 9.81
C ARG A 16 14.04 19.70 9.61
N ALA A 17 13.12 20.65 9.60
CA ALA A 17 11.69 20.39 9.40
C ALA A 17 11.44 19.78 8.02
N ILE A 18 11.98 20.38 6.96
CA ILE A 18 11.81 19.90 5.58
C ILE A 18 12.50 18.54 5.38
N SER A 19 13.70 18.34 5.95
CA SER A 19 14.38 17.05 5.89
C SER A 19 13.60 15.95 6.62
N TYR A 20 13.03 16.27 7.78
CA TYR A 20 12.17 15.33 8.51
C TYR A 20 10.91 14.98 7.71
N ILE A 21 10.22 15.98 7.17
CA ILE A 21 9.04 15.76 6.32
C ILE A 21 9.40 14.88 5.13
N PHE A 22 10.50 15.18 4.42
CA PHE A 22 10.95 14.42 3.27
C PHE A 22 11.26 12.95 3.61
N LEU A 23 12.03 12.72 4.68
CA LEU A 23 12.51 11.39 5.06
C LEU A 23 11.43 10.55 5.76
N ARG A 24 10.46 11.17 6.42
CA ARG A 24 9.54 10.46 7.34
C ARG A 24 8.06 10.57 6.98
N VAL A 25 7.67 11.59 6.21
CA VAL A 25 6.27 11.91 5.94
C VAL A 25 5.93 11.78 4.46
N VAL A 26 6.67 12.42 3.56
CA VAL A 26 6.41 12.35 2.11
C VAL A 26 7.69 12.66 1.31
N PRO A 27 8.17 11.76 0.44
CA PRO A 27 9.41 11.97 -0.33
C PRO A 27 9.15 12.81 -1.59
N HIS A 28 8.64 14.04 -1.43
CA HIS A 28 8.22 14.88 -2.55
C HIS A 28 9.40 15.46 -3.34
N HIS A 29 9.35 15.43 -4.67
CA HIS A 29 10.44 15.87 -5.57
C HIS A 29 10.87 17.34 -5.35
N LEU A 30 9.94 18.23 -4.98
CA LEU A 30 10.25 19.64 -4.65
C LEU A 30 11.27 19.81 -3.51
N ALA A 31 11.38 18.84 -2.60
CA ALA A 31 12.35 18.91 -1.51
C ALA A 31 13.79 18.65 -1.99
N VAL A 32 13.96 17.97 -3.14
CA VAL A 32 15.27 17.56 -3.66
C VAL A 32 16.22 18.74 -3.88
N PRO A 33 15.84 19.84 -4.55
CA PRO A 33 16.69 21.02 -4.65
C PRO A 33 16.69 21.89 -3.37
N VAL A 34 15.60 21.87 -2.59
CA VAL A 34 15.41 22.75 -1.43
C VAL A 34 16.30 22.37 -0.26
N ILE A 35 16.41 21.08 0.07
CA ILE A 35 17.17 20.59 1.23
C ILE A 35 18.68 20.96 1.11
N PRO A 36 19.38 20.66 0.00
CA PRO A 36 20.77 21.09 -0.18
C PRO A 36 20.94 22.62 -0.15
N THR A 37 20.00 23.36 -0.73
CA THR A 37 20.03 24.83 -0.75
C THR A 37 19.96 25.40 0.67
N LEU A 38 19.02 24.92 1.49
CA LEU A 38 18.90 25.33 2.88
C LEU A 38 20.14 24.99 3.71
N TYR A 39 20.75 23.83 3.44
CA TYR A 39 21.98 23.43 4.11
C TYR A 39 23.16 24.35 3.74
N ILE A 40 23.32 24.71 2.46
CA ILE A 40 24.36 25.65 2.01
C ILE A 40 24.15 27.02 2.67
N LEU A 41 22.92 27.54 2.68
CA LEU A 41 22.60 28.81 3.34
C LEU A 41 22.86 28.76 4.85
N TYR A 42 22.57 27.62 5.49
CA TYR A 42 22.93 27.39 6.89
C TYR A 42 24.45 27.46 7.11
N LEU A 43 25.26 26.82 6.26
CA LEU A 43 26.72 26.87 6.37
C LEU A 43 27.27 28.30 6.16
N LEU A 44 26.76 29.04 5.18
CA LEU A 44 27.17 30.42 4.91
C LEU A 44 26.91 31.36 6.10
N THR A 45 25.86 31.09 6.88
CA THR A 45 25.50 31.90 8.06
C THR A 45 26.09 31.37 9.37
N TYR A 46 26.71 30.19 9.38
CA TYR A 46 27.21 29.54 10.59
C TYR A 46 28.34 30.31 11.28
N ALA A 47 29.40 30.68 10.54
CA ALA A 47 30.53 31.42 11.09
C ALA A 47 30.15 32.86 11.53
N PRO A 48 29.39 33.64 10.73
CA PRO A 48 28.88 34.94 11.18
C PRO A 48 28.05 34.86 12.46
N ALA A 49 27.15 33.88 12.57
CA ALA A 49 26.32 33.68 13.77
C ALA A 49 27.15 33.26 14.99
N ALA A 50 28.17 32.41 14.80
CA ALA A 50 29.09 32.01 15.86
C ALA A 50 29.91 33.20 16.39
N ASN A 51 30.45 34.03 15.49
CA ASN A 51 31.20 35.23 15.85
C ASN A 51 30.31 36.22 16.60
N GLN A 52 29.08 36.44 16.15
CA GLN A 52 28.13 37.32 16.83
C GLN A 52 27.76 36.79 18.23
N ALA A 53 27.50 35.48 18.37
CA ALA A 53 27.18 34.89 19.68
C ALA A 53 28.36 34.93 20.66
N GLN A 54 29.59 34.84 20.16
CA GLN A 54 30.80 35.01 20.97
C GLN A 54 31.02 36.47 21.38
N LEU A 55 30.80 37.43 20.47
CA LEU A 55 30.87 38.86 20.75
C LEU A 55 29.84 39.29 21.81
N GLU A 56 28.60 38.81 21.71
CA GLU A 56 27.55 39.11 22.69
C GLU A 56 27.83 38.47 24.05
N GLY A 57 28.30 37.22 24.09
CA GLY A 57 28.72 36.58 25.35
C GLY A 57 29.96 37.22 25.98
N ALA A 58 30.82 37.87 25.18
CA ALA A 58 31.95 38.66 25.68
C ALA A 58 31.53 40.07 26.14
N ALA A 59 30.54 40.69 25.48
CA ALA A 59 29.97 42.00 25.85
C ALA A 59 29.08 41.94 27.10
N GLU A 60 28.64 40.75 27.53
CA GLU A 60 27.94 40.53 28.81
C GLU A 60 28.85 40.65 30.05
N VAL A 61 30.17 40.82 29.87
CA VAL A 61 31.14 41.11 30.94
C VAL A 61 31.38 42.62 30.99
N GLU A 62 30.44 43.40 31.54
CA GLU A 62 30.61 44.84 31.73
C GLU A 62 31.25 45.12 33.11
N ILE A 63 32.41 45.77 33.11
CA ILE A 63 33.16 46.14 34.32
C ILE A 63 32.50 47.38 34.96
N VAL A 64 31.93 47.24 36.16
CA VAL A 64 31.45 48.38 36.96
C VAL A 64 32.61 48.87 37.84
N GLU A 65 33.12 50.08 37.60
CA GLU A 65 34.00 50.77 38.54
C GLU A 65 33.14 51.42 39.64
N GLU A 66 33.15 50.82 40.83
CA GLU A 66 32.50 51.41 42.00
C GLU A 66 33.51 52.32 42.72
N SER A 67 33.36 53.64 42.58
CA SER A 67 34.19 54.62 43.30
C SER A 67 33.66 54.79 44.74
N GLN A 68 34.35 54.19 45.71
CA GLN A 68 34.16 54.54 47.13
C GLN A 68 35.10 55.69 47.52
N GLU A 69 34.54 56.81 47.98
CA GLU A 69 35.30 57.82 48.72
C GLU A 69 35.70 57.28 50.09
N LYS A 70 37.01 57.25 50.39
CA LYS A 70 37.51 57.20 51.76
C LYS A 70 38.62 58.22 52.00
N SER A 71 38.47 58.86 53.15
CA SER A 71 39.42 59.71 53.85
C SER A 71 40.81 59.05 53.97
N ASN A 72 41.82 59.81 53.56
CA ASN A 72 43.26 59.64 53.77
C ASN A 72 43.93 58.33 53.28
N GLY A 73 44.57 58.44 52.10
CA GLY A 73 45.82 57.72 51.77
C GLY A 73 45.68 56.56 50.77
N GLU A 74 46.10 56.83 49.53
CA GLU A 74 46.33 55.92 48.38
C GLU A 74 45.13 55.17 47.76
N PRO A 75 44.81 55.39 46.47
CA PRO A 75 43.75 54.66 45.78
C PRO A 75 44.29 53.31 45.28
N THR A 76 43.86 52.21 45.91
CA THR A 76 43.89 50.90 45.25
C THR A 76 42.53 50.65 44.62
N ALA A 77 42.43 50.80 43.30
CA ALA A 77 41.25 50.38 42.55
C ALA A 77 41.08 48.86 42.69
N LYS A 78 40.00 48.42 43.35
CA LYS A 78 39.56 47.02 43.31
C LYS A 78 38.39 46.94 42.34
N THR A 79 38.68 46.49 41.13
CA THR A 79 37.69 46.12 40.13
C THR A 79 36.94 44.89 40.63
N SER A 80 35.63 44.97 40.87
CA SER A 80 34.80 43.78 41.10
C SER A 80 33.85 43.58 39.93
N GLU A 81 34.06 42.52 39.15
CA GLU A 81 33.16 42.11 38.08
C GLU A 81 31.84 41.60 38.68
N LYS A 82 30.72 42.22 38.31
CA LYS A 82 29.38 41.70 38.63
C LYS A 82 28.70 41.28 37.34
N ILE A 83 28.78 39.98 37.04
CA ILE A 83 28.17 39.38 35.85
C ILE A 83 26.64 39.44 36.00
N VAL A 84 25.98 40.32 35.25
CA VAL A 84 24.52 40.31 35.12
C VAL A 84 24.16 39.28 34.05
N ALA A 85 24.00 38.03 34.45
CA ALA A 85 23.61 36.96 33.54
C ALA A 85 22.15 37.13 33.11
N LYS A 86 21.90 37.49 31.84
CA LYS A 86 20.59 37.23 31.22
C LYS A 86 20.41 35.71 31.11
N SER A 87 19.17 35.23 31.26
CA SER A 87 18.89 33.79 31.15
C SER A 87 19.25 33.30 29.75
N SER A 88 20.31 32.49 29.67
CA SER A 88 20.65 31.79 28.44
C SER A 88 19.61 30.69 28.19
N PRO A 89 19.19 30.46 26.94
CA PRO A 89 18.30 29.36 26.63
C PRO A 89 18.94 28.03 27.04
N SER A 90 18.12 27.07 27.48
CA SER A 90 18.61 25.77 27.92
C SER A 90 19.42 25.07 26.82
N PRO A 91 20.41 24.22 27.15
CA PRO A 91 21.17 23.47 26.15
C PRO A 91 20.28 22.66 25.21
N LEU A 92 19.18 22.11 25.73
CA LEU A 92 18.18 21.37 24.94
C LEU A 92 17.46 22.26 23.93
N THR A 93 16.94 23.43 24.35
CA THR A 93 16.25 24.36 23.43
C THR A 93 17.23 24.93 22.40
N THR A 94 18.47 25.19 22.80
CA THR A 94 19.56 25.61 21.91
C THR A 94 19.89 24.55 20.86
N LEU A 95 19.88 23.27 21.23
CA LEU A 95 20.09 22.17 20.30
C LEU A 95 18.88 21.99 19.38
N LEU A 96 17.66 21.99 19.91
CA LEU A 96 16.44 21.77 19.13
C LEU A 96 16.22 22.85 18.06
N LEU A 97 16.30 24.11 18.45
CA LEU A 97 16.02 25.27 17.59
C LEU A 97 17.28 25.87 16.97
N SER A 98 18.44 25.28 17.20
CA SER A 98 19.74 25.79 16.74
C SER A 98 19.99 27.26 17.14
N LEU A 99 19.61 27.64 18.37
CA LEU A 99 19.72 29.02 18.82
C LEU A 99 21.20 29.47 18.88
N PRO A 100 21.49 30.76 18.66
CA PRO A 100 22.84 31.30 18.79
C PRO A 100 23.41 31.03 20.18
N THR A 101 24.65 30.52 20.24
CA THR A 101 25.32 30.18 21.51
C THR A 101 26.83 30.38 21.44
N SER A 102 27.42 30.86 22.53
CA SER A 102 28.87 31.00 22.71
C SER A 102 29.57 29.66 22.97
N ALA A 103 28.84 28.61 23.34
CA ALA A 103 29.39 27.28 23.61
C ALA A 103 29.78 26.53 22.32
N ALA A 104 31.08 26.32 22.11
CA ALA A 104 31.62 25.66 20.92
C ALA A 104 31.09 24.23 20.73
N ARG A 105 30.91 23.47 21.83
CA ARG A 105 30.39 22.10 21.78
C ARG A 105 28.96 22.05 21.23
N LEU A 106 28.07 22.95 21.68
CA LEU A 106 26.69 23.00 21.20
C LEU A 106 26.60 23.40 19.73
N ARG A 107 27.46 24.34 19.28
CA ARG A 107 27.54 24.70 17.86
C ARG A 107 28.02 23.52 17.01
N ALA A 108 29.07 22.82 17.44
CA ALA A 108 29.58 21.63 16.76
C ALA A 108 28.52 20.51 16.70
N SER A 109 27.76 20.28 17.78
CA SER A 109 26.65 19.33 17.78
C SER A 109 25.54 19.70 16.80
N ASN A 110 25.17 20.98 16.72
CA ASN A 110 24.17 21.44 15.74
C ASN A 110 24.63 21.24 14.29
N LEU A 111 25.90 21.55 14.00
CA LEU A 111 26.49 21.28 12.69
C LEU A 111 26.49 19.79 12.38
N ALA A 112 26.87 18.94 13.34
CA ALA A 112 26.87 17.49 13.18
C ALA A 112 25.46 16.93 12.90
N ILE A 113 24.44 17.35 13.66
CA ILE A 113 23.04 16.94 13.43
C ILE A 113 22.59 17.32 12.02
N ASN A 114 22.85 18.57 11.59
CA ASN A 114 22.43 19.01 10.26
C ASN A 114 23.16 18.25 9.15
N THR A 115 24.46 17.98 9.34
CA THR A 115 25.26 17.21 8.40
C THR A 115 24.74 15.78 8.29
N LEU A 116 24.41 15.13 9.43
CA LEU A 116 23.85 13.77 9.44
C LEU A 116 22.49 13.70 8.74
N LEU A 117 21.64 14.72 8.88
CA LEU A 117 20.38 14.81 8.15
C LEU A 117 20.60 14.98 6.65
N LEU A 118 21.58 15.78 6.23
CA LEU A 118 21.94 15.90 4.82
C LEU A 118 22.46 14.56 4.27
N LEU A 119 23.28 13.85 5.03
CA LEU A 119 23.79 12.53 4.64
C LEU A 119 22.66 11.51 4.54
N ALA A 120 21.69 11.53 5.46
CA ALA A 120 20.49 10.69 5.39
C ALA A 120 19.64 11.00 4.15
N PHE A 121 19.45 12.29 3.84
CA PHE A 121 18.81 12.74 2.62
C PHE A 121 19.55 12.23 1.37
N ALA A 122 20.88 12.40 1.32
CA ALA A 122 21.71 11.97 0.21
C ALA A 122 21.68 10.44 0.04
N ASP A 123 21.75 9.68 1.15
CA ASP A 123 21.65 8.22 1.14
C ASP A 123 20.32 7.76 0.53
N PHE A 124 19.19 8.34 0.97
CA PHE A 124 17.87 7.97 0.46
C PHE A 124 17.72 8.20 -1.05
N ILE A 125 18.16 9.35 -1.57
CA ILE A 125 17.99 9.68 -3.00
C ILE A 125 19.05 9.06 -3.91
N ALA A 126 20.26 8.79 -3.39
CA ALA A 126 21.39 8.34 -4.20
C ALA A 126 21.59 6.82 -4.17
N THR A 127 21.13 6.13 -3.11
CA THR A 127 21.20 4.65 -3.04
C THR A 127 20.63 3.97 -4.30
N PRO A 128 19.47 4.38 -4.85
CA PRO A 128 18.94 3.81 -6.10
C PRO A 128 19.91 3.84 -7.29
N TYR A 129 20.77 4.84 -7.35
CA TYR A 129 21.73 5.03 -8.44
C TYR A 129 22.98 4.15 -8.28
N PHE A 130 23.47 3.98 -7.05
CA PHE A 130 24.70 3.22 -6.79
C PHE A 130 24.46 1.72 -6.57
N ASP A 131 23.30 1.35 -6.04
CA ASP A 131 22.92 -0.04 -5.80
C ASP A 131 22.11 -0.59 -6.99
N THR A 132 22.79 -0.91 -8.08
CA THR A 132 22.13 -1.42 -9.31
C THR A 132 21.52 -2.82 -9.16
N ALA A 133 21.91 -3.58 -8.11
CA ALA A 133 21.46 -4.94 -7.82
C ALA A 133 21.61 -5.95 -8.99
N LYS A 134 22.64 -5.81 -9.85
CA LYS A 134 22.85 -6.65 -11.04
C LYS A 134 22.99 -8.15 -10.74
N ASP A 135 23.48 -8.49 -9.55
CA ASP A 135 23.73 -9.83 -9.06
C ASP A 135 22.50 -10.54 -8.47
N VAL A 136 21.34 -9.88 -8.39
CA VAL A 136 20.15 -10.46 -7.76
C VAL A 136 19.69 -11.74 -8.46
N THR A 137 19.60 -12.84 -7.73
CA THR A 137 18.97 -14.08 -8.22
C THR A 137 17.59 -14.20 -7.61
N PHE A 138 16.60 -14.51 -8.43
CA PHE A 138 15.26 -14.83 -7.92
C PHE A 138 14.53 -15.81 -8.82
N THR A 139 13.58 -16.52 -8.24
CA THR A 139 12.57 -17.29 -8.95
C THR A 139 11.26 -17.14 -8.22
N ARG A 140 10.16 -17.10 -8.97
CA ARG A 140 8.82 -16.97 -8.39
C ARG A 140 7.78 -17.64 -9.26
N VAL A 141 6.63 -17.90 -8.65
CA VAL A 141 5.44 -18.38 -9.34
C VAL A 141 4.65 -17.17 -9.82
N GLY A 142 4.35 -17.15 -11.11
CA GLY A 142 3.43 -16.23 -11.78
C GLY A 142 2.03 -16.83 -11.85
N ALA A 143 1.35 -16.62 -12.97
CA ALA A 143 0.03 -17.15 -13.28
C ALA A 143 -0.10 -18.65 -12.97
N VAL A 144 -1.21 -19.03 -12.35
CA VAL A 144 -1.49 -20.40 -11.93
C VAL A 144 -2.81 -20.85 -12.53
N HIS A 145 -2.74 -21.86 -13.40
CA HIS A 145 -3.89 -22.50 -13.99
C HIS A 145 -4.25 -23.77 -13.19
N PRO A 146 -5.40 -24.40 -13.48
CA PRO A 146 -5.70 -25.72 -12.95
C PRO A 146 -4.70 -26.79 -13.36
N ASP A 147 -4.08 -26.64 -14.53
CA ASP A 147 -3.21 -27.64 -15.17
C ASP A 147 -1.80 -27.13 -15.48
N ALA A 148 -1.48 -25.89 -15.11
CA ALA A 148 -0.18 -25.28 -15.38
C ALA A 148 0.19 -24.19 -14.37
N ALA A 149 1.47 -23.81 -14.32
CA ALA A 149 1.94 -22.63 -13.61
C ALA A 149 3.10 -21.96 -14.35
N ARG A 150 3.13 -20.62 -14.36
CA ARG A 150 4.26 -19.85 -14.88
C ARG A 150 5.35 -19.73 -13.83
N ILE A 151 6.58 -20.01 -14.20
CA ILE A 151 7.77 -19.86 -13.35
C ILE A 151 8.70 -18.83 -13.98
N THR A 152 8.89 -17.71 -13.28
CA THR A 152 9.85 -16.68 -13.69
C THR A 152 11.16 -16.92 -12.98
N VAL A 153 12.26 -16.92 -13.73
CA VAL A 153 13.61 -17.11 -13.21
C VAL A 153 14.47 -15.96 -13.69
N ARG A 154 15.14 -15.27 -12.75
CA ARG A 154 16.31 -14.43 -13.02
C ARG A 154 17.54 -15.09 -12.44
N TYR A 155 18.48 -15.43 -13.31
CA TYR A 155 19.70 -16.13 -12.93
C TYR A 155 20.90 -15.57 -13.72
N PRO A 156 21.51 -14.48 -13.26
CA PRO A 156 22.70 -13.92 -13.89
C PRO A 156 23.81 -14.98 -13.88
N HIS A 157 24.20 -15.47 -15.06
CA HIS A 157 25.25 -16.48 -15.19
C HIS A 157 26.60 -15.88 -14.74
N PRO A 158 27.50 -16.64 -14.07
CA PRO A 158 28.70 -16.07 -13.49
C PRO A 158 29.58 -15.44 -14.57
N TYR A 159 30.00 -14.21 -14.27
CA TYR A 159 30.90 -13.42 -15.08
C TYR A 159 32.30 -14.05 -15.17
N GLN A 160 32.84 -14.05 -16.39
CA GLN A 160 34.17 -14.48 -16.85
C GLN A 160 34.43 -15.99 -16.90
N THR A 161 34.32 -16.56 -18.10
CA THR A 161 35.06 -17.77 -18.47
C THR A 161 36.57 -17.47 -18.44
N GLU A 162 37.41 -18.48 -18.22
CA GLU A 162 38.88 -18.37 -18.23
C GLU A 162 39.47 -17.79 -19.54
N HIS A 163 38.63 -17.49 -20.55
CA HIS A 163 39.02 -17.03 -21.88
C HIS A 163 38.45 -15.65 -22.27
N ASN A 164 37.96 -14.83 -21.32
CA ASN A 164 37.44 -13.48 -21.60
C ASN A 164 36.30 -13.45 -22.64
N GLU A 165 35.56 -14.54 -22.83
CA GLU A 165 34.36 -14.55 -23.66
C GLU A 165 33.17 -14.07 -22.82
N THR A 166 32.47 -13.05 -23.30
CA THR A 166 31.22 -12.59 -22.70
C THR A 166 30.14 -13.62 -23.01
N VAL A 167 29.76 -14.43 -22.03
CA VAL A 167 28.59 -15.31 -22.12
C VAL A 167 27.35 -14.42 -22.22
N THR A 168 26.62 -14.51 -23.33
CA THR A 168 25.40 -13.71 -23.59
C THR A 168 24.11 -14.50 -23.33
N GLU A 169 24.23 -15.82 -23.22
CA GLU A 169 23.11 -16.74 -23.06
C GLU A 169 23.41 -17.80 -21.98
N GLY A 170 22.38 -18.26 -21.29
CA GLY A 170 22.46 -19.30 -20.27
C GLY A 170 21.18 -20.12 -20.26
N ALA A 171 21.23 -21.30 -19.63
CA ALA A 171 20.05 -22.14 -19.50
C ALA A 171 19.96 -22.74 -18.10
N VAL A 172 18.74 -22.75 -17.54
CA VAL A 172 18.44 -23.35 -16.24
C VAL A 172 17.23 -24.26 -16.40
N GLN A 173 17.35 -25.51 -15.99
CA GLN A 173 16.30 -26.51 -16.05
C GLN A 173 15.40 -26.38 -14.82
N VAL A 174 14.10 -26.16 -15.01
CA VAL A 174 13.13 -26.30 -13.92
C VAL A 174 12.86 -27.78 -13.71
N GLN A 175 13.03 -28.26 -12.47
CA GLN A 175 12.59 -29.59 -12.06
C GLN A 175 11.48 -29.48 -11.03
N TRP A 176 10.51 -30.38 -11.08
CA TRP A 176 9.33 -30.31 -10.23
C TRP A 176 8.93 -31.68 -9.70
N ARG A 177 8.14 -31.71 -8.62
CA ARG A 177 7.53 -32.93 -8.10
C ARG A 177 6.25 -32.65 -7.32
N LEU A 178 5.42 -33.68 -7.19
CA LEU A 178 4.18 -33.65 -6.41
C LEU A 178 4.47 -33.70 -4.90
N VAL A 179 3.88 -32.81 -4.12
CA VAL A 179 3.93 -32.86 -2.66
C VAL A 179 2.81 -33.77 -2.15
N LYS A 180 3.16 -35.00 -1.71
CA LYS A 180 2.20 -35.92 -1.08
C LYS A 180 2.15 -35.70 0.44
N ALA A 181 0.99 -35.95 1.04
CA ALA A 181 0.79 -35.87 2.49
C ALA A 181 1.56 -36.96 3.29
N SER A 182 2.01 -38.03 2.63
CA SER A 182 2.87 -39.07 3.20
C SER A 182 4.36 -38.75 3.02
N ASP A 183 5.22 -39.13 3.97
CA ASP A 183 6.70 -38.97 3.94
C ASP A 183 7.44 -39.67 2.79
N ILE A 184 6.72 -40.18 1.79
CA ILE A 184 7.30 -40.80 0.60
C ILE A 184 7.69 -39.68 -0.37
N GLU A 185 8.99 -39.40 -0.44
CA GLU A 185 9.54 -38.47 -1.44
C GLU A 185 9.21 -38.94 -2.87
N THR A 186 8.53 -38.07 -3.61
CA THR A 186 8.27 -38.28 -5.03
C THR A 186 9.54 -37.98 -5.84
N LYS A 187 9.73 -38.71 -6.95
CA LYS A 187 10.86 -38.51 -7.85
C LYS A 187 10.71 -37.15 -8.56
N TRP A 188 11.81 -36.40 -8.64
CA TRP A 188 11.92 -35.19 -9.46
C TRP A 188 11.68 -35.50 -10.93
N GLN A 189 10.87 -34.67 -11.58
CA GLN A 189 10.60 -34.69 -13.01
C GLN A 189 11.27 -33.49 -13.66
N ASP A 190 11.81 -33.70 -14.86
CA ASP A 190 12.35 -32.62 -15.67
C ASP A 190 11.18 -31.83 -16.28
N GLY A 191 11.18 -30.52 -16.05
CA GLY A 191 10.21 -29.58 -16.60
C GLY A 191 10.77 -28.84 -17.83
N PRO A 192 10.36 -27.59 -18.06
CA PRO A 192 10.90 -26.76 -19.15
C PRO A 192 12.30 -26.23 -18.86
N LEU A 193 13.09 -26.08 -19.94
CA LEU A 193 14.38 -25.38 -19.92
C LEU A 193 14.15 -23.87 -20.04
N VAL A 194 14.72 -23.10 -19.12
CA VAL A 194 14.64 -21.64 -19.11
C VAL A 194 15.86 -21.06 -19.81
N HIS A 195 15.66 -20.51 -21.01
CA HIS A 195 16.69 -19.78 -21.73
C HIS A 195 16.80 -18.35 -21.21
N LEU A 196 17.99 -17.94 -20.80
CA LEU A 196 18.28 -16.64 -20.20
C LEU A 196 19.24 -15.89 -21.12
N SER A 197 19.03 -14.59 -21.33
CA SER A 197 19.95 -13.77 -22.12
C SER A 197 20.22 -12.42 -21.47
N ALA A 198 21.38 -11.83 -21.77
CA ALA A 198 21.74 -10.50 -21.29
C ALA A 198 20.76 -9.41 -21.78
N GLU A 199 20.17 -9.60 -22.96
CA GLU A 199 19.16 -8.69 -23.53
C GLU A 199 17.93 -8.57 -22.64
N HIS A 200 17.46 -9.69 -22.07
CA HIS A 200 16.33 -9.74 -21.14
C HIS A 200 16.76 -9.70 -19.66
N ASP A 201 17.93 -9.10 -19.39
CA ASP A 201 18.51 -8.97 -18.04
C ASP A 201 18.54 -10.30 -17.27
N TRP A 202 18.91 -11.38 -17.98
CA TRP A 202 19.00 -12.75 -17.48
C TRP A 202 17.72 -13.27 -16.83
N THR A 203 16.57 -12.77 -17.30
CA THR A 203 15.24 -13.09 -16.77
C THR A 203 14.37 -13.68 -17.88
N ASN A 204 13.70 -14.79 -17.59
CA ASN A 204 12.71 -15.35 -18.49
C ASN A 204 11.62 -16.08 -17.69
N THR A 205 10.45 -16.26 -18.31
CA THR A 205 9.31 -16.97 -17.73
C THR A 205 8.93 -18.16 -18.61
N VAL A 206 8.76 -19.33 -17.99
CA VAL A 206 8.35 -20.57 -18.67
C VAL A 206 7.06 -21.11 -18.07
N SER A 207 6.29 -21.85 -18.87
CA SER A 207 5.09 -22.54 -18.39
C SER A 207 5.41 -23.99 -18.05
N LEU A 208 5.10 -24.39 -16.81
CA LEU A 208 5.11 -25.77 -16.38
C LEU A 208 3.69 -26.33 -16.51
N GLY A 209 3.46 -27.24 -17.47
CA GLY A 209 2.16 -27.84 -17.76
C GLY A 209 1.99 -29.26 -17.22
N ASP A 210 0.91 -29.92 -17.66
CA ASP A 210 0.53 -31.29 -17.31
C ASP A 210 0.34 -31.52 -15.80
N LEU A 211 -0.11 -30.48 -15.09
CA LEU A 211 -0.40 -30.53 -13.66
C LEU A 211 -1.87 -30.93 -13.42
N SER A 212 -2.15 -31.38 -12.20
CA SER A 212 -3.52 -31.68 -11.75
C SER A 212 -4.12 -30.47 -11.03
N PRO A 213 -5.43 -30.18 -11.17
CA PRO A 213 -6.10 -29.12 -10.42
C PRO A 213 -6.05 -29.32 -8.91
N SER A 214 -6.12 -28.23 -8.15
CA SER A 214 -6.15 -28.24 -6.67
C SER A 214 -5.07 -29.13 -6.03
N THR A 215 -3.85 -29.05 -6.55
CA THR A 215 -2.75 -29.94 -6.18
C THR A 215 -1.48 -29.15 -5.86
N THR A 216 -0.81 -29.53 -4.78
CA THR A 216 0.43 -28.88 -4.34
C THR A 216 1.65 -29.54 -4.95
N TYR A 217 2.49 -28.73 -5.59
CA TYR A 217 3.76 -29.11 -6.18
C TYR A 217 4.91 -28.33 -5.55
N GLU A 218 6.13 -28.82 -5.74
CA GLU A 218 7.33 -28.05 -5.48
C GLU A 218 8.31 -28.14 -6.64
N TYR A 219 9.05 -27.05 -6.86
CA TYR A 219 10.06 -26.96 -7.92
C TYR A 219 11.41 -26.51 -7.38
N ARG A 220 12.46 -26.88 -8.12
CA ARG A 220 13.84 -26.43 -7.92
C ARG A 220 14.47 -26.09 -9.26
N LEU A 221 15.55 -25.33 -9.21
CA LEU A 221 16.36 -24.99 -10.37
C LEU A 221 17.55 -25.96 -10.43
N ASN A 222 17.76 -26.55 -11.60
CA ASN A 222 18.92 -27.38 -11.91
C ASN A 222 19.71 -26.73 -13.05
N CYS A 223 21.02 -26.65 -12.93
CA CYS A 223 21.86 -26.05 -13.97
C CYS A 223 23.13 -26.87 -14.17
N GLU A 224 23.75 -26.70 -15.33
CA GLU A 224 25.08 -27.22 -15.60
C GLU A 224 26.11 -26.32 -14.88
N SER A 225 27.03 -26.93 -14.14
CA SER A 225 27.93 -26.21 -13.22
C SER A 225 28.84 -25.18 -13.94
N PRO A 226 29.15 -24.02 -13.34
CA PRO A 226 28.86 -23.60 -11.95
C PRO A 226 27.46 -22.99 -11.75
N CYS A 227 26.74 -23.53 -10.76
CA CYS A 227 25.43 -23.06 -10.33
C CYS A 227 25.52 -22.14 -9.11
N LEU A 228 24.80 -21.03 -9.13
CA LEU A 228 24.46 -20.25 -7.94
C LEU A 228 23.57 -21.10 -6.98
N PRO A 229 23.81 -21.03 -5.66
CA PRO A 229 23.09 -21.81 -4.65
C PRO A 229 21.70 -21.22 -4.37
N TYR A 230 20.84 -21.18 -5.38
CA TYR A 230 19.51 -20.59 -5.33
C TYR A 230 18.50 -21.37 -6.20
N PRO A 231 17.26 -21.62 -5.73
CA PRO A 231 16.75 -21.32 -4.39
C PRO A 231 17.33 -22.24 -3.31
N ALA A 232 17.42 -21.77 -2.07
CA ALA A 232 18.03 -22.53 -0.96
C ALA A 232 17.19 -23.78 -0.57
N LYS A 233 15.88 -23.74 -0.83
CA LYS A 233 14.94 -24.85 -0.65
C LYS A 233 13.99 -24.87 -1.86
N PRO A 234 13.41 -26.04 -2.21
CA PRO A 234 12.35 -26.10 -3.20
C PRO A 234 11.20 -25.14 -2.86
N ILE A 235 10.67 -24.48 -3.89
CA ILE A 235 9.55 -23.55 -3.76
C ILE A 235 8.25 -24.32 -4.02
N LYS A 236 7.28 -24.14 -3.14
CA LYS A 236 5.97 -24.78 -3.21
C LYS A 236 4.97 -23.87 -3.91
N PHE A 237 4.03 -24.48 -4.63
CA PHE A 237 2.86 -23.80 -5.18
C PHE A 237 1.68 -24.76 -5.27
N HIS A 238 0.47 -24.21 -5.35
CA HIS A 238 -0.78 -24.95 -5.40
C HIS A 238 -1.53 -24.54 -6.68
N THR A 239 -1.91 -25.51 -7.51
CA THR A 239 -2.67 -25.28 -8.74
C THR A 239 -4.12 -24.91 -8.43
N PHE A 240 -4.72 -24.08 -9.25
CA PHE A 240 -6.08 -23.59 -9.00
C PHE A 240 -7.13 -24.69 -9.19
N PRO A 241 -8.32 -24.57 -8.56
CA PRO A 241 -9.44 -25.46 -8.84
C PRO A 241 -9.91 -25.35 -10.29
N ASP A 242 -10.40 -26.47 -10.85
CA ASP A 242 -10.97 -26.47 -12.20
C ASP A 242 -12.28 -25.64 -12.22
N PRO A 243 -12.32 -24.53 -12.98
CA PRO A 243 -13.48 -23.64 -13.04
C PRO A 243 -14.73 -24.29 -13.65
N ARG A 244 -14.62 -25.48 -14.26
CA ARG A 244 -15.74 -26.23 -14.84
C ARG A 244 -16.50 -27.04 -13.78
N LEU A 245 -15.92 -27.23 -12.60
CA LEU A 245 -16.54 -27.95 -11.50
C LEU A 245 -17.34 -26.99 -10.62
N ALA A 246 -18.65 -27.23 -10.49
CA ALA A 246 -19.56 -26.41 -9.69
C ALA A 246 -19.59 -26.84 -8.21
N SER A 247 -18.43 -27.06 -7.59
CA SER A 247 -18.33 -27.51 -6.19
C SER A 247 -18.34 -26.38 -5.16
N GLY A 248 -18.36 -25.12 -5.61
CA GLY A 248 -18.06 -23.95 -4.78
C GLY A 248 -16.57 -23.85 -4.45
N SER A 249 -16.14 -22.68 -4.00
CA SER A 249 -14.77 -22.33 -3.66
C SER A 249 -14.69 -21.78 -2.23
N HIS A 250 -13.61 -22.08 -1.52
CA HIS A 250 -13.27 -21.45 -0.24
C HIS A 250 -11.78 -21.12 -0.22
N PHE A 251 -11.45 -19.84 -0.38
CA PHE A 251 -10.07 -19.37 -0.47
C PHE A 251 -9.96 -17.91 -0.05
N ARG A 252 -8.72 -17.47 0.20
CA ARG A 252 -8.39 -16.06 0.38
C ARG A 252 -7.44 -15.58 -0.70
N PHE A 253 -7.50 -14.29 -1.00
CA PHE A 253 -6.46 -13.57 -1.71
C PHE A 253 -6.23 -12.22 -1.03
N VAL A 254 -5.02 -11.65 -1.22
CA VAL A 254 -4.69 -10.32 -0.71
C VAL A 254 -4.44 -9.35 -1.87
N PHE A 255 -4.74 -8.07 -1.67
CA PHE A 255 -4.36 -7.05 -2.65
C PHE A 255 -3.93 -5.73 -2.00
N THR A 256 -3.10 -4.99 -2.72
CA THR A 256 -2.54 -3.68 -2.36
C THR A 256 -1.81 -3.08 -3.57
N SER A 257 -1.24 -1.89 -3.44
CA SER A 257 -0.36 -1.22 -4.42
C SER A 257 0.67 -0.36 -3.69
N CYS A 258 1.53 0.34 -4.44
CA CYS A 258 2.41 1.40 -3.93
C CYS A 258 3.47 0.89 -2.94
N THR A 259 4.69 0.69 -3.43
CA THR A 259 5.84 0.28 -2.63
C THR A 259 7.09 1.08 -2.97
N THR A 260 7.64 1.77 -1.97
CA THR A 260 8.93 2.42 -2.06
C THR A 260 9.91 1.78 -1.06
N PRO A 261 11.06 1.25 -1.52
CA PRO A 261 12.11 0.75 -0.63
C PRO A 261 12.61 1.80 0.35
N ASN A 262 12.88 1.37 1.59
CA ASN A 262 13.38 2.21 2.67
C ASN A 262 12.55 3.48 2.94
N PHE A 263 11.23 3.39 2.86
CA PHE A 263 10.34 4.47 3.26
C PHE A 263 9.34 4.01 4.34
N PRO A 264 9.11 4.79 5.43
CA PRO A 264 9.89 5.95 5.88
C PRO A 264 11.37 5.62 6.09
N TYR A 265 12.25 6.59 5.78
CA TYR A 265 13.70 6.36 5.76
C TYR A 265 14.25 5.89 7.10
N LEU A 266 15.07 4.85 7.03
CA LEU A 266 15.92 4.37 8.11
C LEU A 266 17.37 4.20 7.58
N PRO A 267 18.38 4.70 8.30
CA PRO A 267 19.78 4.52 7.91
C PRO A 267 20.15 3.04 7.80
N PHE A 268 20.92 2.67 6.76
CA PHE A 268 21.40 1.30 6.53
C PHE A 268 20.30 0.27 6.22
N HIS A 269 19.08 0.71 5.92
CA HIS A 269 17.95 -0.14 5.55
C HIS A 269 17.53 0.01 4.07
N GLY A 270 18.45 0.44 3.20
CA GLY A 270 18.17 0.80 1.79
C GLY A 270 17.44 -0.23 0.92
N ARG A 271 17.44 -1.51 1.31
CA ARG A 271 16.74 -2.62 0.63
C ARG A 271 15.52 -3.15 1.41
N THR A 272 15.21 -2.60 2.58
CA THR A 272 14.10 -3.08 3.42
C THR A 272 12.78 -2.50 2.93
N ILE A 273 11.73 -3.32 2.90
CA ILE A 273 10.37 -2.90 2.60
C ILE A 273 9.48 -3.43 3.72
N LYS A 274 9.26 -2.59 4.75
CA LYS A 274 8.59 -3.01 5.99
C LYS A 274 7.19 -3.57 5.77
N GLY A 275 6.46 -3.06 4.78
CA GLY A 275 5.14 -3.59 4.38
C GLY A 275 5.16 -5.09 4.07
N TYR A 276 6.17 -5.57 3.34
CA TYR A 276 6.32 -7.00 3.06
C TYR A 276 6.73 -7.82 4.29
N ASP A 277 7.49 -7.24 5.23
CA ASP A 277 7.80 -7.91 6.49
C ASP A 277 6.54 -8.13 7.34
N LEU A 278 5.68 -7.11 7.42
CA LEU A 278 4.40 -7.19 8.12
C LEU A 278 3.42 -8.14 7.40
N LEU A 279 3.37 -8.11 6.07
CA LEU A 279 2.55 -9.02 5.28
C LEU A 279 3.00 -10.48 5.46
N ALA A 280 4.31 -10.74 5.44
CA ALA A 280 4.83 -12.09 5.66
C ALA A 280 4.48 -12.64 7.04
N GLU A 281 4.54 -11.81 8.09
CA GLU A 281 4.13 -12.22 9.45
C GLU A 281 2.61 -12.43 9.55
N TYR A 282 1.80 -11.66 8.81
CA TYR A 282 0.35 -11.88 8.73
C TYR A 282 -0.01 -13.20 8.00
N LEU A 283 0.70 -13.51 6.91
CA LEU A 283 0.44 -14.71 6.10
C LEU A 283 0.97 -15.99 6.77
N TRP A 284 2.16 -15.91 7.37
CA TRP A 284 2.85 -17.05 7.98
C TRP A 284 3.46 -16.63 9.33
N PRO A 285 2.63 -16.46 10.37
CA PRO A 285 3.10 -16.02 11.67
C PRO A 285 4.10 -17.02 12.25
N SER A 286 5.20 -16.50 12.78
CA SER A 286 6.32 -17.34 13.28
C SER A 286 5.93 -18.20 14.49
N LYS A 287 4.79 -17.90 15.12
CA LYS A 287 4.12 -18.69 16.15
C LYS A 287 2.63 -18.75 15.80
N PRO A 288 1.95 -19.90 15.91
CA PRO A 288 0.50 -19.93 15.75
C PRO A 288 -0.11 -18.94 16.73
N LEU A 289 -0.96 -18.04 16.20
CA LEU A 289 -1.75 -17.12 17.01
C LEU A 289 -2.71 -17.97 17.84
N VAL A 290 -2.27 -18.39 19.02
CA VAL A 290 -3.19 -18.77 20.08
C VAL A 290 -4.04 -17.53 20.30
N ASP A 291 -5.36 -17.65 20.16
CA ASP A 291 -6.32 -16.64 20.61
C ASP A 291 -6.04 -16.38 22.09
N VAL A 292 -5.17 -15.41 22.36
CA VAL A 292 -4.98 -14.90 23.70
C VAL A 292 -6.27 -14.14 23.98
N LYS A 293 -7.23 -14.82 24.58
CA LYS A 293 -8.20 -14.17 25.47
C LYS A 293 -7.36 -13.48 26.52
N VAL A 294 -6.96 -12.24 26.23
CA VAL A 294 -6.26 -11.39 27.19
C VAL A 294 -7.20 -11.29 28.37
N ASN A 295 -6.83 -11.90 29.48
CA ASN A 295 -7.53 -11.76 30.74
C ASN A 295 -7.27 -10.32 31.18
N LEU A 296 -8.13 -9.40 30.69
CA LEU A 296 -8.03 -7.95 30.86
C LEU A 296 -7.90 -7.56 32.34
N THR A 297 -8.29 -8.42 33.26
CA THR A 297 -8.14 -8.22 34.71
C THR A 297 -6.68 -8.24 35.17
N GLU A 298 -5.86 -9.19 34.71
CA GLU A 298 -4.45 -9.27 35.09
C GLU A 298 -3.64 -8.13 34.49
N ALA A 299 -3.87 -7.81 33.21
CA ALA A 299 -3.19 -6.69 32.55
C ALA A 299 -3.57 -5.33 33.16
N VAL A 300 -4.82 -5.18 33.63
CA VAL A 300 -5.28 -3.96 34.33
C VAL A 300 -4.73 -3.88 35.75
N GLU A 301 -4.54 -5.00 36.45
CA GLU A 301 -3.89 -5.02 37.76
C GLU A 301 -2.39 -4.68 37.65
N THR A 302 -1.67 -5.28 36.70
CA THR A 302 -0.26 -4.93 36.47
C THR A 302 -0.10 -3.48 36.01
N ALA A 303 -1.02 -2.99 35.16
CA ALA A 303 -1.01 -1.58 34.75
C ALA A 303 -1.35 -0.63 35.91
N LYS A 304 -2.25 -1.01 36.83
CA LYS A 304 -2.53 -0.22 38.04
C LYS A 304 -1.34 -0.17 38.99
N GLU A 305 -0.59 -1.27 39.10
CA GLU A 305 0.59 -1.34 39.96
C GLU A 305 1.71 -0.44 39.42
N VAL A 306 1.99 -0.52 38.11
CA VAL A 306 2.98 0.34 37.43
C VAL A 306 2.55 1.81 37.46
N VAL A 307 1.26 2.10 37.24
CA VAL A 307 0.74 3.48 37.35
C VAL A 307 0.81 3.98 38.79
N SER A 308 0.62 3.11 39.80
CA SER A 308 0.77 3.51 41.20
C SER A 308 2.21 3.83 41.57
N GLU A 309 3.19 3.05 41.10
CA GLU A 309 4.62 3.36 41.30
C GLU A 309 5.02 4.67 40.60
N VAL A 310 4.56 4.88 39.35
CA VAL A 310 4.83 6.12 38.60
C VAL A 310 4.15 7.33 39.26
N VAL A 311 2.95 7.16 39.82
CA VAL A 311 2.24 8.22 40.55
C VAL A 311 2.89 8.52 41.90
N GLU A 312 3.45 7.52 42.59
CA GLU A 312 4.15 7.74 43.86
C GLU A 312 5.50 8.44 43.64
N SER A 313 6.27 8.06 42.61
CA SER A 313 7.47 8.82 42.18
C SER A 313 7.12 10.24 41.68
N ALA A 314 5.98 10.42 41.01
CA ALA A 314 5.53 11.75 40.60
C ALA A 314 5.09 12.61 41.80
N LYS A 315 4.53 12.02 42.87
CA LYS A 315 4.19 12.74 44.10
C LYS A 315 5.43 13.20 44.87
N GLU A 316 6.51 12.42 44.90
CA GLU A 316 7.78 12.86 45.48
C GLU A 316 8.32 14.10 44.75
N ILE A 317 8.32 14.08 43.42
CA ILE A 317 8.75 15.22 42.58
C ILE A 317 7.81 16.43 42.75
N VAL A 318 6.51 16.20 42.87
CA VAL A 318 5.52 17.26 43.10
C VAL A 318 5.63 17.85 44.51
N SER A 319 6.09 17.08 45.51
CA SER A 319 6.31 17.58 46.87
C SER A 319 7.51 18.52 46.97
N GLU A 320 8.62 18.22 46.27
CA GLU A 320 9.79 19.13 46.17
C GLU A 320 9.45 20.42 45.40
N VAL A 321 8.60 20.32 44.38
CA VAL A 321 8.12 21.47 43.60
C VAL A 321 7.09 22.29 44.39
N SER A 322 6.30 21.66 45.27
CA SER A 322 5.28 22.33 46.08
C SER A 322 5.86 23.12 47.27
N GLU A 323 6.99 22.69 47.85
CA GLU A 323 7.72 23.51 48.85
C GLU A 323 8.33 24.77 48.21
N THR A 324 8.71 24.70 46.93
CA THR A 324 9.31 25.83 46.20
C THR A 324 8.24 26.84 45.71
N ILE A 325 7.00 26.40 45.50
CA ILE A 325 5.91 27.24 44.96
C ILE A 325 5.03 27.83 46.08
N SER A 326 5.04 27.26 47.29
CA SER A 326 4.28 27.78 48.45
C SER A 326 4.83 29.08 49.05
N ALA A 327 5.98 29.58 48.57
CA ALA A 327 6.52 30.89 48.94
C ALA A 327 6.01 32.06 48.05
N ALA A 328 5.25 31.80 46.98
CA ALA A 328 4.98 32.82 45.96
C ALA A 328 3.50 33.22 45.76
N ILE A 329 2.50 32.50 46.31
CA ILE A 329 1.09 32.84 46.01
C ILE A 329 0.22 32.66 47.26
N ALA A 330 0.12 33.72 48.05
CA ALA A 330 -0.96 33.93 49.01
C ALA A 330 -1.81 35.11 48.51
N ASN A 331 -3.00 34.83 47.95
CA ASN A 331 -4.23 35.60 48.16
C ASN A 331 -5.42 35.05 47.34
N GLU A 332 -6.60 35.06 47.98
CA GLU A 332 -7.97 34.95 47.45
C GLU A 332 -8.66 33.56 47.27
N THR A 333 -9.17 33.06 48.40
CA THR A 333 -10.60 32.75 48.74
C THR A 333 -11.59 32.01 47.80
N LEU A 334 -12.11 30.89 48.36
CA LEU A 334 -13.53 30.44 48.56
C LEU A 334 -14.41 29.91 47.39
N SER A 335 -14.77 28.62 47.40
CA SER A 335 -15.98 28.06 48.08
C SER A 335 -16.57 26.76 47.47
N SER A 336 -17.09 25.88 48.37
CA SER A 336 -18.25 24.94 48.24
C SER A 336 -18.19 23.80 47.21
N SER A 337 -18.72 22.57 47.40
CA SER A 337 -19.44 21.89 48.50
C SER A 337 -19.71 20.41 48.13
N SER A 338 -19.82 19.53 49.15
CA SER A 338 -20.78 18.39 49.33
C SER A 338 -20.94 17.29 48.24
N SER A 339 -21.18 16.00 48.49
CA SER A 339 -21.39 15.16 49.69
C SER A 339 -21.68 13.69 49.27
N SER A 340 -21.36 12.73 50.16
CA SER A 340 -22.05 11.44 50.49
C SER A 340 -22.32 10.39 49.37
N SER A 341 -21.86 9.12 49.38
CA SER A 341 -21.91 8.02 50.38
C SER A 341 -23.35 7.45 50.57
N VAL A 342 -23.74 6.14 50.59
CA VAL A 342 -23.12 4.79 50.62
C VAL A 342 -24.23 3.70 50.32
N TYR A 343 -23.81 2.43 50.06
CA TYR A 343 -24.39 1.11 50.43
C TYR A 343 -25.32 0.32 49.45
N TRP A 344 -24.97 -0.94 49.13
CA TRP A 344 -25.61 -2.18 49.68
C TRP A 344 -24.83 -3.48 49.31
N SER A 345 -24.81 -4.41 50.27
CA SER A 345 -24.26 -5.78 50.35
C SER A 345 -24.92 -6.89 49.47
N PRO A 346 -24.36 -8.13 49.41
CA PRO A 346 -24.78 -9.21 48.50
C PRO A 346 -25.40 -10.46 49.19
N SER A 347 -26.05 -11.35 48.42
CA SER A 347 -26.24 -12.83 48.59
C SER A 347 -27.26 -13.39 47.57
N PRO A 348 -27.45 -14.72 47.37
CA PRO A 348 -26.50 -15.76 46.97
C PRO A 348 -27.02 -16.63 45.78
N SER A 349 -26.18 -17.55 45.30
CA SER A 349 -26.33 -18.48 44.16
C SER A 349 -27.40 -19.59 44.28
N PRO A 350 -27.75 -20.25 43.15
CA PRO A 350 -27.77 -21.72 43.09
C PRO A 350 -27.09 -22.32 41.84
N SER A 351 -26.65 -23.58 41.97
CA SER A 351 -26.03 -24.46 40.96
C SER A 351 -27.04 -25.53 40.44
N PRO A 352 -26.65 -26.56 39.67
CA PRO A 352 -26.17 -26.57 38.28
C PRO A 352 -27.09 -27.41 37.34
N SER A 353 -27.11 -27.15 36.03
CA SER A 353 -27.78 -28.02 35.05
C SER A 353 -26.88 -28.30 33.83
N ALA A 354 -26.75 -29.61 33.57
CA ALA A 354 -26.20 -30.37 32.45
C ALA A 354 -25.55 -29.64 31.24
N ALA A 355 -24.30 -30.03 30.97
CA ALA A 355 -23.55 -29.71 29.76
C ALA A 355 -23.92 -30.62 28.57
N PRO A 356 -23.94 -30.10 27.33
CA PRO A 356 -23.54 -30.84 26.15
C PRO A 356 -22.04 -30.58 25.86
N ALA A 357 -21.35 -31.62 25.45
CA ALA A 357 -19.92 -31.61 25.14
C ALA A 357 -19.55 -30.58 24.04
N PRO A 358 -18.45 -29.83 24.18
CA PRO A 358 -17.97 -28.97 23.11
C PRO A 358 -17.24 -29.82 22.07
N VAL A 359 -17.80 -29.87 20.86
CA VAL A 359 -17.07 -30.23 19.65
C VAL A 359 -16.12 -29.06 19.36
N THR A 360 -14.83 -29.26 19.60
CA THR A 360 -13.77 -28.36 19.14
C THR A 360 -13.63 -28.52 17.62
N ALA A 361 -14.45 -27.80 16.87
CA ALA A 361 -14.14 -27.46 15.48
C ALA A 361 -13.20 -26.25 15.54
N GLU A 362 -11.90 -26.49 15.43
CA GLU A 362 -10.97 -25.44 15.03
C GLU A 362 -11.42 -24.96 13.65
N THR A 363 -11.94 -23.74 13.56
CA THR A 363 -12.23 -23.11 12.27
C THR A 363 -10.90 -22.86 11.57
N GLU A 364 -10.45 -23.81 10.75
CA GLU A 364 -9.33 -23.61 9.83
C GLU A 364 -9.65 -22.41 8.93
N THR A 365 -8.92 -21.33 9.14
CA THR A 365 -9.00 -20.15 8.28
C THR A 365 -8.55 -20.53 6.86
N ALA A 366 -9.28 -20.08 5.83
CA ALA A 366 -8.95 -20.40 4.44
C ALA A 366 -7.51 -19.98 4.07
N PRO A 367 -6.80 -20.74 3.22
CA PRO A 367 -5.47 -20.39 2.76
C PRO A 367 -5.51 -19.14 1.86
N VAL A 368 -4.44 -18.34 1.91
CA VAL A 368 -4.21 -17.26 0.94
C VAL A 368 -3.51 -17.86 -0.29
N GLU A 369 -4.18 -17.84 -1.43
CA GLU A 369 -3.77 -18.55 -2.65
C GLU A 369 -2.92 -17.68 -3.58
N PHE A 370 -3.14 -16.36 -3.59
CA PHE A 370 -2.37 -15.42 -4.39
C PHE A 370 -2.47 -13.99 -3.85
N MET A 371 -1.62 -13.12 -4.38
CA MET A 371 -1.65 -11.67 -4.20
C MET A 371 -1.89 -10.95 -5.53
N LEU A 372 -2.74 -9.92 -5.50
CA LEU A 372 -2.87 -8.94 -6.57
C LEU A 372 -2.12 -7.66 -6.18
N PHE A 373 -1.13 -7.25 -6.98
CA PHE A 373 -0.38 -6.00 -6.76
C PHE A 373 -0.76 -4.99 -7.85
N LEU A 374 -1.41 -3.89 -7.46
CA LEU A 374 -2.18 -3.05 -8.39
C LEU A 374 -1.40 -1.85 -8.95
N GLY A 375 -0.09 -2.00 -9.12
CA GLY A 375 0.82 -0.98 -9.64
C GLY A 375 1.60 -0.20 -8.57
N ASP A 376 2.45 0.72 -9.03
CA ASP A 376 3.41 1.47 -8.21
C ASP A 376 4.40 0.57 -7.45
N PHE A 377 4.91 -0.46 -8.12
CA PHE A 377 5.86 -1.43 -7.63
C PHE A 377 7.30 -0.90 -7.52
N ILE A 378 7.68 0.09 -8.35
CA ILE A 378 9.06 0.63 -8.40
C ILE A 378 9.22 2.11 -8.05
N TYR A 379 8.22 2.97 -8.29
CA TYR A 379 8.38 4.43 -8.25
C TYR A 379 9.55 4.94 -9.10
N ALA A 380 9.40 4.92 -10.42
CA ALA A 380 10.43 5.30 -11.38
C ALA A 380 10.93 6.75 -11.25
N ASP A 381 10.10 7.63 -10.70
CA ASP A 381 10.24 9.09 -10.74
C ASP A 381 10.17 9.76 -9.36
N VAL A 382 9.92 9.00 -8.29
CA VAL A 382 9.87 9.51 -6.90
C VAL A 382 11.01 8.93 -6.07
N PRO A 383 11.78 9.76 -5.33
CA PRO A 383 11.75 11.23 -5.32
C PRO A 383 12.48 11.87 -6.52
N VAL A 384 13.21 11.08 -7.32
CA VAL A 384 14.05 11.54 -8.44
C VAL A 384 13.85 10.62 -9.64
N TYR A 385 13.56 11.21 -10.79
CA TYR A 385 13.54 10.49 -12.08
C TYR A 385 14.95 10.39 -12.66
N PHE A 386 15.41 9.16 -12.92
CA PHE A 386 16.77 8.88 -13.42
C PHE A 386 16.89 8.86 -14.95
N GLY A 387 15.79 9.07 -15.66
CA GLY A 387 15.74 9.17 -17.11
C GLY A 387 15.18 7.94 -17.81
N ASP A 388 14.94 8.10 -19.11
CA ASP A 388 14.28 7.13 -19.98
C ASP A 388 15.29 6.18 -20.64
N SER A 389 15.89 5.28 -19.85
CA SER A 389 16.72 4.21 -20.39
C SER A 389 16.30 2.87 -19.80
N GLU A 390 16.44 1.78 -20.54
CA GLU A 390 16.08 0.44 -20.04
C GLU A 390 16.75 0.13 -18.69
N GLU A 391 18.02 0.45 -18.53
CA GLU A 391 18.76 0.19 -17.28
C GLU A 391 18.22 1.02 -16.10
N ALA A 392 17.73 2.25 -16.35
CA ALA A 392 17.15 3.09 -15.31
C ALA A 392 15.87 2.47 -14.71
N TYR A 393 15.08 1.77 -15.52
CA TYR A 393 13.91 1.00 -15.06
C TYR A 393 14.30 -0.37 -14.49
N ARG A 394 15.13 -1.14 -15.20
CA ARG A 394 15.56 -2.49 -14.78
C ARG A 394 16.21 -2.49 -13.40
N GLN A 395 17.06 -1.51 -13.10
CA GLN A 395 17.70 -1.42 -11.78
C GLN A 395 16.68 -1.29 -10.64
N LEU A 396 15.56 -0.58 -10.85
CA LEU A 396 14.54 -0.41 -9.81
C LEU A 396 13.83 -1.73 -9.51
N TYR A 397 13.47 -2.48 -10.56
CA TYR A 397 12.95 -3.84 -10.39
C TYR A 397 13.95 -4.76 -9.69
N ARG A 398 15.23 -4.78 -10.12
CA ARG A 398 16.28 -5.58 -9.45
C ARG A 398 16.38 -5.24 -7.97
N ARG A 399 16.35 -3.96 -7.61
CA ARG A 399 16.42 -3.51 -6.21
C ARG A 399 15.24 -4.00 -5.39
N THR A 400 14.01 -3.93 -5.93
CA THR A 400 12.83 -4.47 -5.25
C THR A 400 12.94 -5.99 -5.07
N TYR A 401 13.36 -6.73 -6.10
CA TYR A 401 13.61 -8.18 -6.00
C TYR A 401 14.78 -8.56 -5.07
N ASN A 402 15.76 -7.67 -4.92
CA ASN A 402 16.88 -7.82 -3.99
C ASN A 402 16.52 -7.44 -2.55
N SER A 403 15.26 -7.09 -2.29
CA SER A 403 14.76 -6.85 -0.93
C SER A 403 14.59 -8.18 -0.18
N PRO A 404 15.25 -8.36 0.99
CA PRO A 404 14.99 -9.50 1.85
C PRO A 404 13.56 -9.51 2.39
N SER A 405 12.89 -8.34 2.48
CA SER A 405 11.50 -8.23 2.89
C SER A 405 10.57 -8.82 1.82
N PHE A 406 10.73 -8.41 0.56
CA PHE A 406 9.89 -8.91 -0.54
C PHE A 406 10.08 -10.41 -0.80
N ARG A 407 11.33 -10.89 -0.67
CA ARG A 407 11.67 -12.31 -0.80
C ARG A 407 10.91 -13.24 0.15
N LYS A 408 10.54 -12.76 1.34
CA LYS A 408 9.71 -13.54 2.28
C LYS A 408 8.32 -13.87 1.73
N VAL A 409 7.85 -13.10 0.74
CA VAL A 409 6.51 -13.25 0.14
C VAL A 409 6.57 -13.93 -1.22
N TYR A 410 7.36 -13.42 -2.18
CA TYR A 410 7.32 -13.95 -3.56
C TYR A 410 7.81 -15.39 -3.71
N GLU A 411 8.60 -15.91 -2.76
CA GLU A 411 9.03 -17.32 -2.75
C GLU A 411 7.92 -18.28 -2.25
N LYS A 412 6.80 -17.76 -1.76
CA LYS A 412 5.75 -18.57 -1.09
C LYS A 412 4.34 -18.29 -1.59
N LEU A 413 4.10 -17.13 -2.22
CA LEU A 413 2.79 -16.71 -2.69
C LEU A 413 2.89 -16.24 -4.15
N PRO A 414 2.08 -16.80 -5.07
CA PRO A 414 1.94 -16.25 -6.41
C PRO A 414 1.48 -14.79 -6.39
N ILE A 415 2.08 -13.95 -7.23
CA ILE A 415 1.76 -12.52 -7.32
C ILE A 415 1.45 -12.15 -8.77
N PHE A 416 0.24 -11.64 -8.99
CA PHE A 416 -0.22 -11.12 -10.28
C PHE A 416 -0.25 -9.60 -10.21
N HIS A 417 0.21 -8.95 -11.28
CA HIS A 417 0.44 -7.50 -11.28
C HIS A 417 -0.48 -6.81 -12.27
N ALA A 418 -0.99 -5.64 -11.88
CA ALA A 418 -1.23 -4.54 -12.81
C ALA A 418 -0.04 -3.57 -12.68
N TYR A 419 0.23 -2.75 -13.69
CA TYR A 419 0.99 -1.53 -13.47
C TYR A 419 0.07 -0.34 -13.27
N ASP A 420 0.66 0.73 -12.77
CA ASP A 420 0.10 2.07 -12.73
C ASP A 420 1.12 3.06 -13.34
N ASP A 421 0.95 4.36 -13.09
CA ASP A 421 1.79 5.40 -13.64
C ASP A 421 3.23 5.36 -13.15
N HIS A 422 3.49 5.04 -11.89
CA HIS A 422 4.84 5.05 -11.35
C HIS A 422 5.74 3.89 -11.83
N GLU A 423 5.22 2.97 -12.65
CA GLU A 423 6.04 2.11 -13.50
C GLU A 423 6.68 2.86 -14.67
N ILE A 424 6.10 4.00 -15.06
CA ILE A 424 6.42 4.80 -16.25
C ILE A 424 6.88 6.20 -15.81
N LEU A 425 5.92 7.07 -15.47
CA LEU A 425 6.03 8.44 -14.95
C LEU A 425 4.68 8.84 -14.32
N ASN A 426 4.71 9.61 -13.22
CA ASN A 426 3.53 10.13 -12.54
C ASN A 426 2.49 10.74 -13.51
N ASN A 427 1.25 10.30 -13.37
CA ASN A 427 0.09 10.63 -14.20
C ASN A 427 0.27 10.34 -15.72
N TYR A 428 1.09 9.36 -16.12
CA TYR A 428 1.29 9.02 -17.54
C TYR A 428 -0.01 8.66 -18.27
N ALA A 429 -0.26 9.26 -19.45
CA ALA A 429 -1.39 8.96 -20.33
C ALA A 429 -0.90 8.52 -21.71
N GLY A 430 -0.99 7.22 -21.99
CA GLY A 430 -0.34 6.61 -23.14
C GLY A 430 -1.05 6.80 -24.47
N GLN A 431 -2.33 7.19 -24.48
CA GLN A 431 -3.10 7.48 -25.71
C GLN A 431 -3.03 6.37 -26.77
N GLY A 432 -2.76 5.11 -26.36
CA GLY A 432 -2.55 3.98 -27.26
C GLY A 432 -1.32 4.11 -28.18
N ASN A 433 -0.38 4.99 -27.86
CA ASN A 433 0.82 5.23 -28.65
C ASN A 433 2.08 4.80 -27.88
N ASP A 434 2.51 3.56 -28.12
CA ASP A 434 3.66 2.95 -27.44
C ASP A 434 5.01 3.65 -27.75
N SER A 435 5.05 4.50 -28.78
CA SER A 435 6.24 5.30 -29.11
C SER A 435 6.38 6.56 -28.24
N LEU A 436 5.36 6.89 -27.44
CA LEU A 436 5.45 8.02 -26.50
C LEU A 436 6.43 7.69 -25.38
N SER A 437 7.54 8.42 -25.34
CA SER A 437 8.50 8.33 -24.24
C SER A 437 7.82 8.63 -22.89
N PRO A 438 8.13 7.88 -21.82
CA PRO A 438 9.15 6.82 -21.74
C PRO A 438 8.58 5.39 -21.84
N PHE A 439 7.41 5.22 -22.46
CA PHE A 439 6.64 3.97 -22.39
C PHE A 439 7.40 2.74 -22.87
N ALA A 440 8.09 2.81 -24.02
CA ALA A 440 8.77 1.65 -24.57
C ALA A 440 9.78 1.01 -23.60
N ASN A 441 10.62 1.82 -22.94
CA ASN A 441 11.61 1.32 -21.98
C ASN A 441 10.95 0.88 -20.66
N ALA A 442 9.96 1.63 -20.18
CA ALA A 442 9.21 1.30 -18.98
C ALA A 442 8.43 -0.02 -19.12
N ALA A 443 7.69 -0.18 -20.21
CA ALA A 443 6.91 -1.37 -20.54
C ALA A 443 7.80 -2.60 -20.78
N SER A 444 8.94 -2.43 -21.47
CA SER A 444 9.93 -3.49 -21.64
C SER A 444 10.46 -4.02 -20.29
N ALA A 445 10.81 -3.12 -19.36
CA ALA A 445 11.23 -3.51 -18.03
C ALA A 445 10.09 -4.17 -17.22
N TYR A 446 8.88 -3.61 -17.26
CA TYR A 446 7.70 -4.22 -16.65
C TYR A 446 7.48 -5.64 -17.18
N ASP A 447 7.58 -5.85 -18.48
CA ASP A 447 7.35 -7.13 -19.13
C ASP A 447 8.34 -8.20 -18.69
N ILE A 448 9.63 -7.85 -18.61
CA ILE A 448 10.70 -8.76 -18.19
C ILE A 448 10.48 -9.23 -16.75
N TYR A 449 10.11 -8.32 -15.84
CA TYR A 449 10.08 -8.61 -14.40
C TYR A 449 8.70 -9.06 -13.89
N LEU A 450 7.63 -8.47 -14.41
CA LEU A 450 6.26 -8.63 -13.93
C LEU A 450 5.33 -9.21 -14.99
N GLY A 451 5.21 -8.54 -16.15
CA GLY A 451 4.17 -8.79 -17.15
C GLY A 451 4.23 -10.18 -17.78
N ALA A 452 5.42 -10.71 -18.09
CA ALA A 452 5.56 -12.06 -18.64
C ALA A 452 5.10 -13.17 -17.68
N ALA A 453 5.04 -12.88 -16.37
CA ALA A 453 4.56 -13.80 -15.36
C ALA A 453 3.03 -13.76 -15.18
N ASN A 454 2.34 -12.74 -15.70
CA ASN A 454 0.88 -12.64 -15.62
C ASN A 454 0.20 -13.61 -16.59
N TYR A 455 -1.14 -13.65 -16.60
CA TYR A 455 -1.90 -14.39 -17.61
C TYR A 455 -1.84 -13.68 -18.96
N ASP A 456 -2.09 -14.41 -20.04
CA ASP A 456 -2.25 -13.81 -21.36
C ASP A 456 -3.65 -13.20 -21.52
N SER A 457 -3.75 -12.19 -22.36
CA SER A 457 -5.04 -11.59 -22.71
C SER A 457 -5.84 -12.50 -23.65
N HIS A 458 -6.95 -13.07 -23.17
CA HIS A 458 -7.88 -13.83 -24.02
C HIS A 458 -8.88 -12.89 -24.73
N SER A 459 -8.38 -11.93 -25.50
CA SER A 459 -9.24 -11.09 -26.35
C SER A 459 -9.74 -11.92 -27.55
N ALA A 460 -11.05 -11.84 -27.82
CA ALA A 460 -11.65 -12.48 -29.00
C ALA A 460 -11.31 -11.76 -30.33
N SER A 461 -10.47 -10.71 -30.30
CA SER A 461 -10.09 -9.96 -31.50
C SER A 461 -9.13 -10.77 -32.39
N PRO A 462 -9.55 -11.18 -33.61
CA PRO A 462 -8.63 -11.74 -34.61
C PRO A 462 -7.72 -10.66 -35.24
N ALA A 463 -7.86 -9.40 -34.82
CA ALA A 463 -7.08 -8.27 -35.29
C ALA A 463 -5.92 -7.91 -34.36
N SER A 464 -5.59 -8.74 -33.35
CA SER A 464 -4.30 -8.58 -32.71
C SER A 464 -3.23 -8.73 -33.78
N THR A 465 -2.49 -7.64 -34.02
CA THR A 465 -1.31 -7.69 -34.85
C THR A 465 -0.44 -8.81 -34.29
N PHE A 466 -0.08 -9.80 -35.10
CA PHE A 466 0.76 -10.93 -34.66
C PHE A 466 1.98 -10.37 -33.90
N GLY A 467 2.05 -10.62 -32.59
CA GLY A 467 3.14 -10.16 -31.72
C GLY A 467 2.86 -8.99 -30.78
N GLU A 468 1.68 -8.38 -30.78
CA GLU A 468 1.36 -7.30 -29.82
C GLU A 468 0.99 -7.86 -28.44
N LYS A 469 1.83 -7.57 -27.43
CA LYS A 469 1.60 -7.97 -26.04
C LYS A 469 0.63 -7.01 -25.36
N LYS A 470 -0.36 -7.57 -24.66
CA LYS A 470 -1.37 -6.83 -23.88
C LYS A 470 -1.17 -7.08 -22.40
N ASN A 471 -1.30 -6.04 -21.61
CA ASN A 471 -1.10 -6.10 -20.16
C ASN A 471 -2.41 -6.24 -19.37
N TYR A 472 -3.56 -6.14 -20.03
CA TYR A 472 -4.87 -6.50 -19.47
C TYR A 472 -5.18 -8.00 -19.72
N TYR A 473 -5.70 -8.69 -18.72
CA TYR A 473 -5.96 -10.14 -18.77
C TYR A 473 -7.10 -10.57 -17.85
N ASP A 474 -7.63 -11.76 -18.08
CA ASP A 474 -8.63 -12.41 -17.23
C ASP A 474 -8.12 -13.76 -16.69
N PHE A 475 -8.58 -14.14 -15.51
CA PHE A 475 -8.35 -15.47 -14.96
C PHE A 475 -9.45 -15.89 -13.99
N ARG A 476 -9.41 -17.16 -13.56
CA ARG A 476 -10.39 -17.73 -12.63
C ARG A 476 -9.73 -18.53 -11.53
N TYR A 477 -10.31 -18.43 -10.33
CA TYR A 477 -10.09 -19.38 -9.24
C TYR A 477 -11.42 -20.08 -8.98
N GLY A 478 -11.59 -21.31 -9.46
CA GLY A 478 -12.88 -22.01 -9.40
C GLY A 478 -14.02 -21.18 -10.01
N ASP A 479 -15.01 -20.86 -9.19
CA ASP A 479 -16.19 -20.04 -9.55
C ASP A 479 -16.03 -18.55 -9.25
N ALA A 480 -14.83 -18.04 -8.97
CA ALA A 480 -14.52 -16.62 -8.93
C ALA A 480 -13.78 -16.20 -10.21
N ALA A 481 -14.22 -15.11 -10.85
CA ALA A 481 -13.59 -14.54 -12.05
C ALA A 481 -12.91 -13.20 -11.73
N PHE A 482 -11.75 -12.96 -12.35
CA PHE A 482 -10.92 -11.78 -12.16
C PHE A 482 -10.60 -11.13 -13.50
N PHE A 483 -10.72 -9.81 -13.59
CA PHE A 483 -10.41 -9.02 -14.78
C PHE A 483 -9.42 -7.93 -14.41
N VAL A 484 -8.18 -8.04 -14.88
CA VAL A 484 -7.12 -7.07 -14.62
C VAL A 484 -7.01 -6.11 -15.78
N MET A 485 -7.27 -4.83 -15.50
CA MET A 485 -7.27 -3.77 -16.50
C MET A 485 -5.90 -3.08 -16.60
N ASP A 486 -5.59 -2.66 -17.81
CA ASP A 486 -4.60 -1.63 -18.09
C ASP A 486 -5.30 -0.28 -18.16
N THR A 487 -4.94 0.64 -17.27
CA THR A 487 -5.54 1.97 -17.13
C THR A 487 -4.55 3.10 -17.42
N ARG A 488 -3.41 2.80 -18.07
CA ARG A 488 -2.40 3.83 -18.41
C ARG A 488 -2.01 3.83 -19.89
N ARG A 489 -1.90 2.67 -20.55
CA ARG A 489 -1.44 2.60 -21.95
C ARG A 489 -2.42 3.26 -22.92
N TYR A 490 -3.72 3.03 -22.75
CA TYR A 490 -4.74 3.46 -23.71
C TYR A 490 -5.45 4.75 -23.33
N ARG A 491 -5.30 5.19 -22.08
CA ARG A 491 -6.08 6.35 -21.60
C ARG A 491 -5.71 7.62 -22.34
N SER A 492 -6.74 8.41 -22.62
CA SER A 492 -6.65 9.74 -23.20
C SER A 492 -5.94 10.73 -22.30
N ASP A 493 -5.29 11.73 -22.89
CA ASP A 493 -4.83 12.90 -22.15
C ASP A 493 -6.00 13.87 -21.93
N ILE A 494 -6.38 14.07 -20.66
CA ILE A 494 -7.51 14.91 -20.26
C ILE A 494 -7.34 16.40 -20.61
N THR A 495 -6.12 16.83 -20.94
CA THR A 495 -5.81 18.22 -21.29
C THR A 495 -6.02 18.50 -22.79
N THR A 496 -6.03 17.46 -23.61
CA THR A 496 -6.15 17.57 -25.08
C THR A 496 -7.46 17.01 -25.61
N GLU A 497 -8.02 15.98 -24.97
CA GLU A 497 -9.25 15.32 -25.39
C GLU A 497 -10.49 15.84 -24.64
N SER A 498 -11.63 15.86 -25.33
CA SER A 498 -12.89 16.34 -24.75
C SER A 498 -13.50 15.33 -23.78
N VAL A 499 -14.33 15.80 -22.85
CA VAL A 499 -14.99 14.93 -21.85
C VAL A 499 -15.85 13.84 -22.50
N GLU A 500 -16.42 14.12 -23.67
CA GLU A 500 -17.30 13.22 -24.41
C GLU A 500 -16.54 12.16 -25.21
N THR A 501 -15.26 12.39 -25.51
CA THR A 501 -14.46 11.53 -26.41
C THR A 501 -13.35 10.79 -25.69
N ARG A 502 -12.88 11.30 -24.55
CA ARG A 502 -11.81 10.67 -23.77
C ARG A 502 -12.21 9.30 -23.23
N THR A 503 -11.27 8.37 -23.24
CA THR A 503 -11.41 6.97 -22.80
C THR A 503 -10.33 6.63 -21.80
N MET A 504 -10.62 5.72 -20.85
CA MET A 504 -9.61 5.17 -19.93
C MET A 504 -9.00 3.89 -20.51
N LEU A 505 -9.84 3.00 -21.04
CA LEU A 505 -9.41 1.66 -21.46
C LEU A 505 -9.13 1.54 -22.96
N GLY A 506 -9.64 2.46 -23.78
CA GLY A 506 -9.71 2.29 -25.22
C GLY A 506 -10.77 1.27 -25.65
N GLU A 507 -11.20 1.36 -26.91
CA GLU A 507 -12.33 0.57 -27.43
C GLU A 507 -12.12 -0.94 -27.31
N GLU A 508 -10.90 -1.42 -27.60
CA GLU A 508 -10.59 -2.85 -27.63
C GLU A 508 -10.71 -3.50 -26.25
N GLN A 509 -10.17 -2.86 -25.21
CA GLN A 509 -10.18 -3.38 -23.86
C GLN A 509 -11.59 -3.30 -23.24
N VAL A 510 -12.38 -2.25 -23.54
CA VAL A 510 -13.81 -2.22 -23.17
C VAL A 510 -14.55 -3.40 -23.79
N GLY A 511 -14.30 -3.69 -25.07
CA GLY A 511 -14.87 -4.85 -25.76
C GLY A 511 -14.48 -6.18 -25.10
N ALA A 512 -13.20 -6.33 -24.72
CA ALA A 512 -12.71 -7.50 -24.01
C ALA A 512 -13.40 -7.69 -22.65
N LEU A 513 -13.55 -6.61 -21.86
CA LEU A 513 -14.21 -6.66 -20.56
C LEU A 513 -15.67 -7.13 -20.67
N TYR A 514 -16.43 -6.61 -21.64
CA TYR A 514 -17.81 -7.02 -21.86
C TYR A 514 -17.93 -8.49 -22.29
N ASP A 515 -17.06 -8.94 -23.18
CA ASP A 515 -17.00 -10.33 -23.60
C ASP A 515 -16.69 -11.26 -22.41
N TRP A 516 -15.66 -10.93 -21.61
CA TRP A 516 -15.32 -11.71 -20.44
C TRP A 516 -16.45 -11.77 -19.40
N LEU A 517 -17.10 -10.65 -19.10
CA LEU A 517 -18.26 -10.59 -18.20
C LEU A 517 -19.40 -11.48 -18.71
N SER A 518 -19.66 -11.45 -20.02
CA SER A 518 -20.72 -12.25 -20.64
C SER A 518 -20.43 -13.75 -20.51
N ARG A 519 -19.19 -14.16 -20.79
CA ARG A 519 -18.75 -15.57 -20.69
C ARG A 519 -18.92 -16.12 -19.27
N VAL A 520 -18.64 -15.31 -18.24
CA VAL A 520 -18.66 -15.78 -16.84
C VAL A 520 -19.98 -15.52 -16.11
N ASN A 521 -20.94 -14.80 -16.72
CA ASN A 521 -22.14 -14.34 -16.02
C ASN A 521 -22.91 -15.51 -15.34
N SER A 522 -22.96 -16.67 -16.01
CA SER A 522 -23.62 -17.89 -15.52
C SER A 522 -22.66 -19.00 -15.08
N THR A 523 -21.37 -18.73 -14.98
CA THR A 523 -20.35 -19.74 -14.61
C THR A 523 -19.45 -19.31 -13.46
N ALA A 524 -19.52 -18.04 -13.03
CA ALA A 524 -18.82 -17.52 -11.88
C ALA A 524 -19.79 -16.82 -10.92
N THR A 525 -19.65 -17.11 -9.63
CA THR A 525 -20.44 -16.54 -8.55
C THR A 525 -20.02 -15.10 -8.29
N PHE A 526 -18.74 -14.83 -8.07
CA PHE A 526 -18.18 -13.48 -7.87
C PHE A 526 -17.33 -13.04 -9.06
N LYS A 527 -17.41 -11.75 -9.41
CA LYS A 527 -16.60 -11.11 -10.46
C LYS A 527 -15.80 -9.96 -9.84
N PHE A 528 -14.48 -10.05 -9.89
CA PHE A 528 -13.58 -9.02 -9.41
C PHE A 528 -13.00 -8.25 -10.59
N ILE A 529 -13.20 -6.93 -10.62
CA ILE A 529 -12.59 -6.05 -11.63
C ILE A 529 -11.45 -5.29 -10.96
N VAL A 530 -10.25 -5.42 -11.48
CA VAL A 530 -9.03 -4.83 -10.94
C VAL A 530 -8.63 -3.64 -11.80
N THR A 531 -8.52 -2.48 -11.17
CA THR A 531 -8.11 -1.20 -11.77
C THR A 531 -6.94 -0.65 -10.96
N SER A 532 -5.93 -0.04 -11.59
CA SER A 532 -4.80 0.53 -10.82
C SER A 532 -5.25 1.75 -10.00
N VAL A 533 -6.06 2.62 -10.61
CA VAL A 533 -6.64 3.83 -10.01
C VAL A 533 -8.09 3.62 -9.53
N PRO A 534 -8.57 4.38 -8.53
CA PRO A 534 -9.94 4.26 -8.03
C PRO A 534 -11.02 4.47 -9.08
N PHE A 535 -12.07 3.65 -9.00
CA PHE A 535 -13.23 3.75 -9.87
C PHE A 535 -14.20 4.86 -9.41
N THR A 536 -14.27 5.14 -8.11
CA THR A 536 -15.11 6.21 -7.52
C THR A 536 -14.73 7.62 -7.98
N SER A 537 -15.74 8.49 -8.07
CA SER A 537 -15.55 9.93 -8.34
C SER A 537 -15.47 10.76 -7.05
N LEU A 538 -15.47 10.12 -5.87
CA LEU A 538 -15.52 10.81 -4.58
C LEU A 538 -14.16 11.35 -4.10
N TRP A 539 -13.05 10.87 -4.69
CA TRP A 539 -11.71 11.38 -4.40
C TRP A 539 -11.51 12.78 -4.98
N THR A 540 -11.13 13.75 -4.16
CA THR A 540 -10.91 15.14 -4.53
C THR A 540 -9.47 15.39 -5.02
N TYR A 541 -9.15 16.64 -5.35
CA TYR A 541 -7.83 17.06 -5.84
C TYR A 541 -7.42 16.28 -7.11
N GLU A 542 -6.25 15.64 -7.10
CA GLU A 542 -5.75 14.82 -8.20
C GLU A 542 -6.68 13.65 -8.54
N GLY A 543 -7.50 13.20 -7.58
CA GLY A 543 -8.53 12.20 -7.82
C GLY A 543 -9.49 12.57 -8.96
N GLN A 544 -9.76 13.87 -9.16
CA GLN A 544 -10.68 14.33 -10.20
C GLN A 544 -10.08 14.33 -11.61
N ILE A 545 -8.76 14.22 -11.73
CA ILE A 545 -8.03 14.33 -13.00
C ILE A 545 -7.37 13.01 -13.42
N ASP A 546 -6.82 12.25 -12.47
CA ASP A 546 -6.02 11.07 -12.79
C ASP A 546 -6.82 9.76 -12.74
N THR A 547 -7.96 9.75 -12.04
CA THR A 547 -8.79 8.55 -11.84
C THR A 547 -9.97 8.48 -12.81
N TRP A 548 -10.80 7.44 -12.65
CA TRP A 548 -12.06 7.28 -13.40
C TRP A 548 -13.04 8.45 -13.26
N ALA A 549 -12.87 9.34 -12.27
CA ALA A 549 -13.62 10.58 -12.16
C ALA A 549 -13.51 11.47 -13.41
N ALA A 550 -12.35 11.47 -14.07
CA ALA A 550 -12.16 12.20 -15.31
C ALA A 550 -12.91 11.51 -16.47
N PHE A 551 -13.00 10.19 -16.49
CA PHE A 551 -13.55 9.42 -17.60
C PHE A 551 -15.04 9.10 -17.40
N ALA A 552 -15.82 10.13 -17.03
CA ALA A 552 -17.20 10.01 -16.57
C ALA A 552 -18.14 9.30 -17.57
N THR A 553 -17.99 9.54 -18.88
CA THR A 553 -18.79 8.92 -19.93
C THR A 553 -18.58 7.40 -19.95
N GLU A 554 -17.33 6.95 -20.09
CA GLU A 554 -16.97 5.54 -20.11
C GLU A 554 -17.32 4.85 -18.78
N LYS A 555 -17.07 5.53 -17.65
CA LYS A 555 -17.47 5.05 -16.31
C LYS A 555 -18.99 4.82 -16.22
N ALA A 556 -19.80 5.76 -16.70
CA ALA A 556 -21.26 5.63 -16.67
C ALA A 556 -21.76 4.49 -17.57
N GLU A 557 -21.15 4.32 -18.75
CA GLU A 557 -21.43 3.18 -19.64
C GLU A 557 -21.11 1.85 -18.97
N LEU A 558 -19.92 1.73 -18.37
CA LEU A 558 -19.52 0.53 -17.63
C LEU A 558 -20.49 0.23 -16.49
N LEU A 559 -20.80 1.21 -15.63
CA LEU A 559 -21.77 1.03 -14.53
C LEU A 559 -23.14 0.57 -15.04
N SER A 560 -23.61 1.08 -16.18
CA SER A 560 -24.89 0.67 -16.75
C SER A 560 -24.96 -0.82 -17.07
N VAL A 561 -23.83 -1.43 -17.46
CA VAL A 561 -23.69 -2.86 -17.71
C VAL A 561 -23.46 -3.61 -16.41
N LEU A 562 -22.55 -3.14 -15.55
CA LEU A 562 -22.18 -3.83 -14.32
C LEU A 562 -23.35 -3.96 -13.34
N HIS A 563 -24.28 -3.00 -13.32
CA HIS A 563 -25.52 -3.11 -12.55
C HIS A 563 -26.47 -4.23 -13.04
N THR A 564 -26.25 -4.81 -14.21
CA THR A 564 -26.99 -5.99 -14.69
C THR A 564 -26.33 -7.32 -14.32
N VAL A 565 -25.08 -7.28 -13.83
CA VAL A 565 -24.29 -8.47 -13.50
C VAL A 565 -24.27 -8.63 -11.97
N PRO A 566 -24.65 -9.80 -11.42
CA PRO A 566 -24.58 -10.03 -9.99
C PRO A 566 -23.13 -10.13 -9.50
N ASN A 567 -22.90 -9.66 -8.27
CA ASN A 567 -21.69 -9.89 -7.47
C ASN A 567 -20.40 -9.32 -8.08
N VAL A 568 -20.46 -8.09 -8.58
CA VAL A 568 -19.29 -7.35 -9.09
C VAL A 568 -18.64 -6.54 -7.97
N ILE A 569 -17.33 -6.72 -7.79
CA ILE A 569 -16.51 -5.98 -6.83
C ILE A 569 -15.28 -5.41 -7.55
N PHE A 570 -15.09 -4.09 -7.51
CA PHE A 570 -13.86 -3.45 -7.94
C PHE A 570 -12.78 -3.52 -6.86
N LEU A 571 -11.53 -3.72 -7.27
CA LEU A 571 -10.33 -3.65 -6.45
C LEU A 571 -9.43 -2.55 -7.02
N SER A 572 -9.01 -1.58 -6.20
CA SER A 572 -8.21 -0.43 -6.66
C SER A 572 -7.09 -0.01 -5.70
N GLY A 573 -6.11 0.75 -6.22
CA GLY A 573 -4.91 1.22 -5.51
C GLY A 573 -4.73 2.74 -5.56
N ASP A 574 -3.49 3.19 -5.85
CA ASP A 574 -3.05 4.58 -6.10
C ASP A 574 -3.13 5.57 -4.91
N ARG A 575 -4.30 5.77 -4.30
CA ARG A 575 -4.57 6.95 -3.43
C ARG A 575 -3.88 7.02 -2.07
N HIS A 576 -3.12 6.01 -1.69
CA HIS A 576 -2.48 5.84 -0.39
C HIS A 576 -3.44 5.89 0.81
N GLU A 577 -4.70 5.57 0.58
CA GLU A 577 -5.81 5.60 1.54
C GLU A 577 -6.67 4.33 1.36
N PHE A 578 -7.47 3.95 2.36
CA PHE A 578 -8.43 2.84 2.23
C PHE A 578 -9.86 3.37 2.15
N ALA A 579 -10.66 2.86 1.22
CA ALA A 579 -12.09 3.10 1.18
C ALA A 579 -12.88 1.91 0.63
N VAL A 580 -14.10 1.74 1.14
CA VAL A 580 -15.15 0.90 0.53
C VAL A 580 -16.23 1.83 0.01
N ILE A 581 -16.50 1.76 -1.29
CA ILE A 581 -17.48 2.59 -1.98
C ILE A 581 -18.61 1.72 -2.52
N GLU A 582 -19.84 2.21 -2.36
CA GLU A 582 -21.04 1.62 -2.93
C GLU A 582 -21.51 2.45 -4.13
N PHE A 583 -21.76 1.78 -5.25
CA PHE A 583 -22.40 2.35 -6.43
C PHE A 583 -23.84 1.86 -6.51
N THR A 584 -24.79 2.79 -6.40
CA THR A 584 -26.21 2.48 -6.41
C THR A 584 -26.74 2.38 -7.84
N PRO A 585 -27.44 1.29 -8.22
CA PRO A 585 -28.05 1.17 -9.53
C PRO A 585 -29.20 2.17 -9.73
N GLU A 586 -29.29 2.76 -10.92
CA GLU A 586 -30.46 3.54 -11.34
C GLU A 586 -31.70 2.65 -11.56
N GLN A 587 -31.48 1.39 -11.94
CA GLN A 587 -32.57 0.45 -12.24
C GLN A 587 -33.12 -0.20 -10.97
N PRO A 588 -34.46 -0.32 -10.79
CA PRO A 588 -35.06 -0.89 -9.57
C PRO A 588 -34.60 -2.30 -9.21
N PHE A 589 -34.23 -3.10 -10.21
CA PHE A 589 -33.77 -4.49 -10.06
C PHE A 589 -32.28 -4.65 -10.36
N GLY A 590 -31.52 -3.56 -10.43
CA GLY A 590 -30.08 -3.62 -10.65
C GLY A 590 -29.33 -4.12 -9.42
N HIS A 591 -28.14 -4.68 -9.65
CA HIS A 591 -27.22 -5.09 -8.61
C HIS A 591 -26.35 -3.92 -8.17
N THR A 592 -26.21 -3.75 -6.85
CA THR A 592 -25.21 -2.84 -6.28
C THR A 592 -23.80 -3.33 -6.64
N VAL A 593 -22.94 -2.42 -7.08
CA VAL A 593 -21.52 -2.68 -7.31
C VAL A 593 -20.74 -2.08 -6.13
N LEU A 594 -19.72 -2.79 -5.64
CA LEU A 594 -18.82 -2.29 -4.61
C LEU A 594 -17.42 -2.04 -5.17
N GLU A 595 -16.71 -1.07 -4.62
CA GLU A 595 -15.26 -0.91 -4.79
C GLU A 595 -14.57 -1.02 -3.44
N VAL A 596 -13.47 -1.77 -3.38
CA VAL A 596 -12.53 -1.78 -2.28
C VAL A 596 -11.21 -1.20 -2.79
N SER A 597 -10.87 0.00 -2.33
CA SER A 597 -9.63 0.69 -2.65
C SER A 597 -8.66 0.56 -1.47
N THR A 598 -7.45 0.04 -1.70
CA THR A 598 -6.47 -0.22 -0.63
C THR A 598 -5.05 0.05 -1.09
N SER A 599 -4.46 1.11 -0.55
CA SER A 599 -3.02 1.39 -0.67
C SER A 599 -2.57 2.29 0.50
N PRO A 600 -1.26 2.41 0.79
CA PRO A 600 -0.13 1.73 0.15
C PRO A 600 0.36 0.53 0.97
N LEU A 601 1.06 -0.42 0.34
CA LEU A 601 1.78 -1.47 1.06
C LEU A 601 2.98 -0.90 1.82
N ASN A 602 3.73 0.01 1.19
CA ASN A 602 4.90 0.62 1.80
C ASN A 602 5.18 2.00 1.21
N MET A 603 4.34 2.97 1.56
CA MET A 603 4.50 4.38 1.17
C MET A 603 3.89 5.29 2.25
N PHE A 604 3.81 6.60 2.01
CA PHE A 604 3.15 7.52 2.94
C PHE A 604 1.63 7.41 2.88
N TYR A 605 0.93 7.89 3.91
CA TYR A 605 -0.48 8.27 3.79
C TYR A 605 -0.62 9.78 3.85
N VAL A 606 -1.75 10.33 3.39
CA VAL A 606 -2.03 11.77 3.46
C VAL A 606 -2.47 12.16 4.89
N PRO A 607 -1.64 12.87 5.68
CA PRO A 607 -1.91 13.01 7.12
C PRO A 607 -2.78 14.22 7.49
N LEU A 608 -2.74 15.29 6.69
CA LEU A 608 -3.29 16.60 7.07
C LEU A 608 -4.63 16.93 6.40
N VAL A 609 -4.95 16.27 5.29
CA VAL A 609 -6.12 16.59 4.47
C VAL A 609 -6.87 15.30 4.17
N ARG A 610 -8.19 15.31 4.35
CA ARG A 610 -9.06 14.22 3.88
C ARG A 610 -9.36 14.45 2.41
N THR A 611 -9.10 13.44 1.58
CA THR A 611 -9.27 13.56 0.14
C THR A 611 -10.54 12.87 -0.38
N LEU A 612 -11.37 12.30 0.50
CA LEU A 612 -12.60 11.59 0.10
C LEU A 612 -13.88 12.33 0.53
N LYS A 613 -14.79 12.59 -0.41
CA LYS A 613 -16.18 13.01 -0.10
C LYS A 613 -17.00 11.82 0.41
N ALA A 614 -17.90 12.04 1.37
CA ALA A 614 -18.70 10.97 1.95
C ALA A 614 -19.77 10.38 0.99
N ARG A 615 -20.26 11.17 0.03
CA ARG A 615 -21.28 10.78 -0.95
C ARG A 615 -21.26 11.69 -2.18
N SER A 616 -21.85 11.24 -3.29
CA SER A 616 -22.03 12.03 -4.50
C SER A 616 -23.13 13.08 -4.33
N GLU A 617 -23.05 14.14 -5.13
CA GLU A 617 -24.14 15.12 -5.30
C GLU A 617 -25.22 14.57 -6.24
N GLU A 618 -24.84 13.77 -7.23
CA GLU A 618 -25.77 13.00 -8.06
C GLU A 618 -26.52 11.96 -7.22
N THR A 619 -27.82 11.86 -7.48
CA THR A 619 -28.74 10.95 -6.81
C THR A 619 -29.46 10.07 -7.81
N VAL A 620 -29.94 8.92 -7.33
CA VAL A 620 -30.74 7.95 -8.08
C VAL A 620 -32.00 7.61 -7.27
N GLN A 621 -33.09 7.32 -7.98
CA GLN A 621 -34.36 6.96 -7.36
C GLN A 621 -34.38 5.46 -7.08
N LYS A 622 -34.40 5.06 -5.80
CA LYS A 622 -34.43 3.67 -5.38
C LYS A 622 -35.82 3.30 -4.84
N LEU A 623 -36.30 2.13 -5.24
CA LEU A 623 -37.55 1.59 -4.74
C LEU A 623 -37.35 1.08 -3.30
N LYS A 624 -38.07 1.66 -2.34
CA LYS A 624 -38.09 1.22 -0.94
C LYS A 624 -39.41 0.54 -0.66
N THR A 625 -39.37 -0.64 -0.07
CA THR A 625 -40.55 -1.41 0.32
C THR A 625 -40.60 -1.50 1.83
N GLU A 626 -41.56 -0.84 2.46
CA GLU A 626 -41.79 -0.88 3.91
C GLU A 626 -43.09 -1.61 4.23
N LEU A 627 -43.07 -2.43 5.28
CA LEU A 627 -44.27 -3.04 5.85
C LEU A 627 -44.86 -2.08 6.86
N VAL A 628 -45.94 -1.40 6.49
CA VAL A 628 -46.68 -0.50 7.38
C VAL A 628 -47.85 -1.27 7.97
N THR A 629 -47.87 -1.42 9.28
CA THR A 629 -49.01 -2.05 9.98
C THR A 629 -50.04 -0.98 10.30
N ASN A 630 -51.22 -1.07 9.71
CA ASN A 630 -52.35 -0.18 10.00
C ASN A 630 -52.92 -0.43 11.41
N GLU A 631 -53.70 0.50 11.95
CA GLU A 631 -54.29 0.43 13.31
C GLU A 631 -55.14 -0.84 13.56
N ASP A 632 -55.60 -1.50 12.49
CA ASP A 632 -56.35 -2.77 12.53
C ASP A 632 -55.47 -4.04 12.55
N GLY A 633 -54.14 -3.91 12.59
CA GLY A 633 -53.21 -5.04 12.67
C GLY A 633 -52.89 -5.74 11.33
N LEU A 634 -53.36 -5.18 10.20
CA LEU A 634 -53.01 -5.62 8.85
C LEU A 634 -51.74 -4.92 8.37
N SER A 635 -50.73 -5.69 7.97
CA SER A 635 -49.49 -5.19 7.38
C SER A 635 -49.67 -4.96 5.88
N GLU A 636 -49.67 -3.70 5.45
CA GLU A 636 -49.64 -3.30 4.05
C GLU A 636 -48.20 -3.06 3.59
N THR A 637 -47.87 -3.55 2.40
CA THR A 637 -46.55 -3.32 1.80
C THR A 637 -46.61 -2.02 1.00
N VAL A 638 -46.08 -0.94 1.57
CA VAL A 638 -46.02 0.36 0.90
C VAL A 638 -44.69 0.46 0.15
N THR A 639 -44.77 0.74 -1.14
CA THR A 639 -43.61 0.92 -2.00
C THR A 639 -43.45 2.40 -2.32
N THR A 640 -42.36 3.02 -1.88
CA THR A 640 -42.04 4.44 -2.11
C THR A 640 -40.74 4.58 -2.90
N PHE A 641 -40.56 5.71 -3.58
CA PHE A 641 -39.29 6.08 -4.18
C PHE A 641 -38.50 6.92 -3.17
N GLU A 642 -37.27 6.51 -2.89
CA GLU A 642 -36.31 7.24 -2.06
C GLU A 642 -35.16 7.73 -2.94
N GLU A 643 -34.81 9.00 -2.80
CA GLU A 643 -33.67 9.59 -3.49
C GLU A 643 -32.38 9.31 -2.70
N VAL A 644 -31.50 8.50 -3.27
CA VAL A 644 -30.25 8.05 -2.63
C VAL A 644 -29.04 8.48 -3.46
N PRO A 645 -27.86 8.72 -2.87
CA PRO A 645 -26.68 9.09 -3.64
C PRO A 645 -26.25 7.97 -4.59
N ARG A 646 -25.79 8.35 -5.79
CA ARG A 646 -25.23 7.44 -6.79
C ARG A 646 -23.98 6.71 -6.27
N GLU A 647 -23.11 7.43 -5.57
CA GLU A 647 -21.92 6.89 -4.92
C GLU A 647 -21.92 7.23 -3.42
N ARG A 648 -21.59 6.26 -2.57
CA ARG A 648 -21.54 6.46 -1.12
C ARG A 648 -20.35 5.73 -0.51
N VAL A 649 -19.66 6.41 0.41
CA VAL A 649 -18.63 5.79 1.24
C VAL A 649 -19.29 4.89 2.29
N VAL A 650 -18.96 3.61 2.26
CA VAL A 650 -19.32 2.62 3.29
C VAL A 650 -18.32 2.69 4.44
N LYS A 651 -17.02 2.72 4.12
CA LYS A 651 -15.93 2.86 5.09
C LYS A 651 -14.77 3.64 4.48
N TYR A 652 -14.10 4.44 5.31
CA TYR A 652 -12.89 5.17 4.95
C TYR A 652 -11.89 5.04 6.11
N GLU A 653 -10.65 4.66 5.80
CA GLU A 653 -9.53 4.53 6.74
C GLU A 653 -8.25 5.08 6.09
N PRO A 654 -7.99 6.39 6.23
CA PRO A 654 -6.90 7.04 5.52
C PRO A 654 -5.52 6.79 6.12
N VAL A 655 -5.44 6.48 7.42
CA VAL A 655 -4.17 6.46 8.17
C VAL A 655 -3.42 5.14 7.99
N GLY A 656 -2.09 5.22 7.91
CA GLY A 656 -1.18 4.07 7.96
C GLY A 656 -0.26 4.01 6.74
N ASN A 657 0.99 3.59 6.94
CA ASN A 657 1.98 3.50 5.85
C ASN A 657 2.03 2.10 5.20
N HIS A 658 1.39 1.13 5.85
CA HIS A 658 1.36 -0.26 5.40
C HIS A 658 -0.07 -0.79 5.46
N LYS A 659 -0.69 -1.00 4.29
CA LYS A 659 -2.07 -1.42 4.13
C LYS A 659 -2.21 -2.50 3.07
N TRP A 660 -3.04 -3.48 3.35
CA TRP A 660 -3.54 -4.45 2.37
C TRP A 660 -4.92 -4.94 2.80
N SER A 661 -5.66 -5.45 1.82
CA SER A 661 -6.94 -6.08 2.06
C SER A 661 -6.85 -7.56 1.78
N SER A 662 -7.42 -8.37 2.67
CA SER A 662 -7.59 -9.81 2.55
C SER A 662 -9.06 -10.10 2.29
N LEU A 663 -9.37 -10.77 1.18
CA LEU A 663 -10.72 -11.16 0.83
C LEU A 663 -10.83 -12.68 0.91
N GLU A 664 -11.68 -13.16 1.81
CA GLU A 664 -12.10 -14.56 1.87
C GLU A 664 -13.37 -14.74 1.04
N VAL A 665 -13.30 -15.59 0.02
CA VAL A 665 -14.43 -15.94 -0.84
C VAL A 665 -14.93 -17.32 -0.41
N ASP A 666 -16.20 -17.41 -0.04
CA ASP A 666 -16.87 -18.68 0.30
C ASP A 666 -18.17 -18.82 -0.49
N THR A 667 -18.15 -19.74 -1.45
CA THR A 667 -19.29 -20.07 -2.32
C THR A 667 -19.74 -21.53 -2.17
N ARG A 668 -19.30 -22.20 -1.09
CA ARG A 668 -19.72 -23.58 -0.78
C ARG A 668 -21.22 -23.68 -0.51
N ASP A 669 -21.81 -22.62 0.05
CA ASP A 669 -23.26 -22.44 0.12
C ASP A 669 -23.74 -21.62 -1.09
N ALA A 670 -24.28 -22.29 -2.09
CA ALA A 670 -24.75 -21.65 -3.33
C ALA A 670 -25.95 -20.70 -3.11
N ASP A 671 -26.71 -20.88 -2.04
CA ASP A 671 -27.86 -20.02 -1.70
C ASP A 671 -27.44 -18.80 -0.88
N LYS A 672 -26.23 -18.83 -0.29
CA LYS A 672 -25.66 -17.73 0.52
C LYS A 672 -24.16 -17.55 0.25
N PRO A 673 -23.75 -17.26 -1.00
CA PRO A 673 -22.35 -16.98 -1.29
C PRO A 673 -21.93 -15.70 -0.56
N ILE A 674 -20.69 -15.64 -0.07
CA ILE A 674 -20.23 -14.52 0.74
C ILE A 674 -18.75 -14.19 0.46
N VAL A 675 -18.43 -12.91 0.50
CA VAL A 675 -17.05 -12.42 0.56
C VAL A 675 -16.85 -11.74 1.91
N ARG A 676 -15.78 -12.09 2.64
CA ARG A 676 -15.36 -11.41 3.87
C ARG A 676 -14.13 -10.58 3.60
N LEU A 677 -14.25 -9.28 3.75
CA LEU A 677 -13.16 -8.31 3.63
C LEU A 677 -12.53 -8.08 5.01
N GLU A 678 -11.22 -8.17 5.09
CA GLU A 678 -10.41 -7.71 6.22
C GLU A 678 -9.39 -6.67 5.72
N LEU A 679 -9.38 -5.48 6.34
CA LEU A 679 -8.33 -4.49 6.17
C LEU A 679 -7.29 -4.67 7.26
N VAL A 680 -6.02 -4.77 6.87
CA VAL A 680 -4.88 -4.74 7.78
C VAL A 680 -4.14 -3.43 7.59
N VAL A 681 -3.88 -2.72 8.70
CA VAL A 681 -3.12 -1.46 8.73
C VAL A 681 -1.98 -1.61 9.73
N ASP A 682 -0.76 -1.32 9.30
CA ASP A 682 0.47 -1.37 10.09
C ASP A 682 0.63 -2.70 10.89
N GLY A 683 0.23 -3.81 10.27
CA GLY A 683 0.30 -5.16 10.83
C GLY A 683 -0.86 -5.56 11.76
N LYS A 684 -1.93 -4.76 11.86
CA LYS A 684 -3.10 -5.05 12.70
C LYS A 684 -4.39 -5.03 11.89
N SER A 685 -5.28 -5.98 12.14
CA SER A 685 -6.65 -5.95 11.59
C SER A 685 -7.37 -4.69 12.10
N SER A 686 -7.73 -3.81 11.18
CA SER A 686 -8.37 -2.51 11.47
C SER A 686 -9.87 -2.53 11.19
N TYR A 687 -10.31 -3.23 10.15
CA TYR A 687 -11.71 -3.28 9.74
C TYR A 687 -12.07 -4.63 9.12
N ARG A 688 -13.31 -5.08 9.36
CA ARG A 688 -13.88 -6.29 8.75
C ARG A 688 -15.29 -6.01 8.24
N MET A 689 -15.64 -6.58 7.09
CA MET A 689 -16.96 -6.45 6.46
C MET A 689 -17.35 -7.77 5.81
N GLU A 690 -18.62 -8.15 5.95
CA GLU A 690 -19.21 -9.24 5.18
C GLU A 690 -20.00 -8.65 4.00
N ILE A 691 -19.76 -9.21 2.81
CA ILE A 691 -20.39 -8.82 1.55
C ILE A 691 -21.22 -10.02 1.08
N PRO A 692 -22.53 -10.04 1.39
CA PRO A 692 -23.40 -11.12 0.94
C PRO A 692 -23.57 -11.06 -0.59
N GLY A 693 -23.36 -12.18 -1.25
CA GLY A 693 -23.57 -12.33 -2.68
C GLY A 693 -25.02 -12.74 -3.01
N THR A 694 -25.45 -12.39 -4.21
CA THR A 694 -26.66 -12.90 -4.84
C THR A 694 -26.42 -14.32 -5.36
N PRO A 695 -27.28 -15.31 -5.08
CA PRO A 695 -27.16 -16.65 -5.63
C PRO A 695 -27.13 -16.65 -7.16
N VAL A 696 -26.18 -17.39 -7.75
CA VAL A 696 -26.04 -17.56 -9.20
C VAL A 696 -26.23 -19.04 -9.54
N LYS A 697 -27.14 -19.34 -10.47
CA LYS A 697 -27.33 -20.71 -10.97
C LYS A 697 -26.21 -21.05 -11.95
N LEU A 698 -25.12 -21.62 -11.42
CA LEU A 698 -23.96 -22.01 -12.20
C LEU A 698 -24.33 -23.07 -13.24
N ARG A 699 -23.98 -22.83 -14.50
CA ARG A 699 -24.10 -23.79 -15.60
C ARG A 699 -22.75 -24.42 -15.88
N SER A 700 -22.69 -25.75 -15.95
CA SER A 700 -21.53 -26.44 -16.50
C SER A 700 -21.41 -26.11 -17.99
N THR A 701 -20.25 -25.63 -18.43
CA THR A 701 -20.03 -25.22 -19.81
C THR A 701 -20.05 -26.42 -20.76
N THR A 702 -21.08 -26.54 -21.61
CA THR A 702 -20.97 -27.24 -22.89
C THR A 702 -20.32 -26.30 -23.91
N ALA A 703 -19.24 -26.75 -24.54
CA ALA A 703 -18.27 -25.97 -25.33
C ALA A 703 -18.79 -25.31 -26.64
N LEU A 704 -20.04 -24.82 -26.71
CA LEU A 704 -20.63 -24.31 -27.96
C LEU A 704 -21.31 -22.93 -27.87
N GLY A 705 -21.09 -22.16 -26.80
CA GLY A 705 -21.84 -20.91 -26.56
C GLY A 705 -21.17 -19.60 -26.95
N ALA A 706 -19.88 -19.55 -27.28
CA ALA A 706 -19.11 -18.30 -27.30
C ALA A 706 -18.57 -17.94 -28.70
N LEU A 707 -19.39 -17.29 -29.51
CA LEU A 707 -18.95 -16.49 -30.67
C LEU A 707 -19.91 -15.31 -30.84
N MET A 708 -19.53 -14.13 -30.32
CA MET A 708 -20.14 -12.86 -30.73
C MET A 708 -19.20 -12.15 -31.72
N PRO A 709 -19.63 -11.89 -32.98
CA PRO A 709 -18.83 -11.15 -33.95
C PRO A 709 -18.67 -9.67 -33.56
N GLN A 710 -17.47 -9.13 -33.77
CA GLN A 710 -17.04 -7.83 -33.25
C GLN A 710 -17.61 -6.58 -33.93
N ASN A 711 -18.42 -6.68 -34.98
CA ASN A 711 -18.87 -5.52 -35.76
C ASN A 711 -20.14 -4.82 -35.21
N PHE A 712 -20.53 -5.06 -33.96
CA PHE A 712 -21.86 -4.70 -33.48
C PHE A 712 -21.95 -3.38 -32.71
N ARG A 713 -20.86 -2.76 -32.23
CA ARG A 713 -20.96 -1.48 -31.48
C ARG A 713 -21.43 -0.32 -32.39
N GLY A 714 -20.78 -0.13 -33.54
CA GLY A 714 -21.14 0.93 -34.51
C GLY A 714 -22.47 0.73 -35.27
N VAL A 715 -23.00 -0.51 -35.30
CA VAL A 715 -24.28 -0.82 -35.97
C VAL A 715 -25.46 -0.80 -34.99
N LEU A 716 -25.25 -1.13 -33.70
CA LEU A 716 -26.34 -1.24 -32.71
C LEU A 716 -26.76 0.08 -32.08
N ASP A 717 -25.83 1.03 -31.94
CA ASP A 717 -26.19 2.41 -31.58
C ASP A 717 -27.02 3.09 -32.69
N ARG A 718 -26.80 2.71 -33.95
CA ARG A 718 -27.61 3.18 -35.09
C ARG A 718 -29.00 2.53 -35.18
N ILE A 719 -29.26 1.43 -34.47
CA ILE A 719 -30.57 0.77 -34.41
C ILE A 719 -31.20 0.75 -33.00
N GLY A 720 -30.63 1.47 -32.03
CA GLY A 720 -31.23 1.71 -30.71
C GLY A 720 -31.20 0.53 -29.73
N LEU A 721 -30.27 -0.42 -29.89
CA LEU A 721 -30.13 -1.57 -28.98
C LEU A 721 -29.00 -1.34 -27.98
N LYS A 722 -29.36 -1.11 -26.71
CA LYS A 722 -28.43 -0.88 -25.59
C LYS A 722 -27.72 -2.18 -25.17
N PRO A 723 -26.41 -2.13 -24.78
CA PRO A 723 -25.64 -3.29 -24.30
C PRO A 723 -26.26 -4.03 -23.11
N SER A 724 -27.05 -3.35 -22.29
CA SER A 724 -27.76 -3.94 -21.14
C SER A 724 -28.74 -5.07 -21.50
N LYS A 725 -29.07 -5.25 -22.78
CA LYS A 725 -29.93 -6.36 -23.25
C LYS A 725 -29.16 -7.68 -23.50
N TRP A 726 -27.84 -7.69 -23.35
CA TRP A 726 -27.01 -8.88 -23.64
C TRP A 726 -26.65 -9.71 -22.41
N PHE A 727 -26.81 -9.13 -21.22
CA PHE A 727 -26.39 -9.71 -19.95
C PHE A 727 -27.56 -10.32 -19.17
#